data_AF-A0A7W4LJE0-F1
#
_entry.id   AF-A0A7W4LJE0-F1
#
_cell.length_a   1.000
_cell.length_b   1.000
_cell.length_c   1.000
_cell.angle_alpha   90.00
_cell.angle_beta   90.00
_cell.angle_gamma   90.00
#
_symmetry.space_group_name_H-M   'P 1'
#
loop_
_entity.id
_entity.type
_entity.pdbx_description
1 polymer ?
#
loop_
_entity_poly.entity_id
_entity_poly.type
_entity_poly.pdbx_seq_one_letter_code
_entity_poly.pdbx_strand_id
1 'polypeptide(L)'
;MKEFLRKTAAFLRQTWVWSLCLVLVLALLVWFVGPLLAVADNKFWASASSRLLSISGLFLAWGLFIVFVSWRANVRKKQDADDADAQERLRREGLISEEQVELRSRFKQALHTLKSASLYRGRSGKWRNELPWYLLLGPQGSGKTSLLDFSGLDFPLSKGDAQRLTKDVGGTRYCNWHFADHAVLLDASGRYLTQPDVAVDSRAWHTLLNLLRKRRSRPLNGVLVNIPVDSLQYHSELELENLARQVRQRLHEIHVELRVEVPVYLVLSKADKVLGFDEFFDQLSREESDQVLGASFRKEQNATDVAVVRQEFEELLRRLNSQVILRMHQERDTQRRGRILDFPHQLGQLGERLCLFVELAFSGNRYQRSSQLRGFYLTSAPQLHDPLDPSTTGIGRNLGLAGSSLPTYRSGRARFIHQLLSRVIFPEADLAGLDDKEVRRIDWRQRALYAGAAACLVLCGLLWGNSYSANHGRLEQLRELAQQLTRQGETLKPADDVQQALALLDSSYAATQVFPASSDAALLERGGLYQGPKVDPQLQQAYRRQLEAELLPRVARQLEGQIRANRDDRELLLGSLRAYLMLNLEERREPAFLQEWLAADWSLRYAGDNATQSGLGQHFQRLLAGPFSAYPVNERLVAEARQILRSESLANVVYRMLRDQARSLPEYSLAQQLGNQATLFLGSDYAIPGLYTQKGYQQYFVAQGVSLVRDILRDNWVLGEGSSLSDNDLSRLLVELEQLYFRDYANYWGEAIAQLGLEPIGNSAQGILQLSALTAANSPLLQILVEVRENTRFDLPAAADQVDELAAQAKLGKKAKLAAAAAEQGLGAIAKSLPDTARKALQRRFEPLHRLLDSNSGAGPELAATLQALDALRLQLSSQAHASSPEQAAFEMAQSRMSGQPDAINQVRSNAARLPQPVGNWLSLIADDSWQLVLADAYGYLNKRYRNELYAFYKASLLKRYPFSAKSDSDVAIADFREFFKADGVADAFVDRYLKAFVSDSDGEYQLRRLDGQGLPLSSVFLKQINQTQSIRRSFFAENPAEPLVLFKLEPFALDYSLNRADFQFGGQQLEYRHGPIIATAFRWPAEADGDRSSLVLEEQGGRRVGIEKNSGPWSLFRLLDQMQVEHHSGRDVLLLKANLQGLQAKYLLHSQRSPNPFDVAQLRDFKLPATL
;
A
#
# COMPACT_ATOMS: atom_id res chain seq x y z
N MET A 1 -30.59 -26.22 -21.41
CA MET A 1 -29.12 -26.01 -21.49
C MET A 1 -28.67 -25.16 -22.68
N LYS A 2 -29.05 -25.46 -23.93
CA LYS A 2 -28.68 -24.64 -25.12
C LYS A 2 -29.17 -23.19 -25.09
N GLU A 3 -30.40 -22.95 -24.62
CA GLU A 3 -30.90 -21.58 -24.44
C GLU A 3 -30.17 -20.81 -23.35
N PHE A 4 -29.85 -21.47 -22.23
CA PHE A 4 -29.06 -20.88 -21.15
C PHE A 4 -27.65 -20.50 -21.64
N LEU A 5 -26.99 -21.39 -22.39
CA LEU A 5 -25.69 -21.12 -23.03
C LEU A 5 -25.76 -20.01 -24.09
N ARG A 6 -26.88 -19.90 -24.80
CA ARG A 6 -27.09 -18.85 -25.80
C ARG A 6 -27.38 -17.49 -25.16
N LYS A 7 -28.13 -17.47 -24.05
CA LYS A 7 -28.39 -16.28 -23.24
C LYS A 7 -27.15 -15.81 -22.50
N THR A 8 -26.37 -16.71 -21.90
CA THR A 8 -25.07 -16.39 -21.27
C THR A 8 -24.03 -15.94 -22.30
N ALA A 9 -23.98 -16.55 -23.49
CA ALA A 9 -23.12 -16.06 -24.58
C ALA A 9 -23.57 -14.70 -25.13
N ALA A 10 -24.88 -14.41 -25.13
CA ALA A 10 -25.40 -13.10 -25.49
C ALA A 10 -25.08 -12.04 -24.42
N PHE A 11 -25.17 -12.41 -23.14
CA PHE A 11 -24.77 -11.59 -22.00
C PHE A 11 -23.27 -11.27 -22.01
N LEU A 12 -22.42 -12.29 -22.17
CA LEU A 12 -20.96 -12.16 -22.32
C LEU A 12 -20.52 -11.45 -23.60
N ARG A 13 -21.42 -11.14 -24.54
CA ARG A 13 -21.09 -10.31 -25.72
C ARG A 13 -21.34 -8.82 -25.47
N GLN A 14 -22.00 -8.46 -24.39
CA GLN A 14 -22.24 -7.07 -24.06
C GLN A 14 -20.95 -6.45 -23.52
N THR A 15 -20.58 -5.30 -24.06
CA THR A 15 -19.30 -4.62 -23.76
C THR A 15 -19.16 -4.20 -22.30
N TRP A 16 -20.27 -3.92 -21.62
CA TRP A 16 -20.28 -3.58 -20.19
C TRP A 16 -19.94 -4.77 -19.27
N VAL A 17 -20.19 -6.00 -19.71
CA VAL A 17 -19.91 -7.21 -18.92
C VAL A 17 -18.40 -7.44 -18.83
N TRP A 18 -17.67 -7.21 -19.92
CA TRP A 18 -16.21 -7.30 -19.93
C TRP A 18 -15.56 -6.17 -19.13
N SER A 19 -16.11 -4.96 -19.16
CA SER A 19 -15.60 -3.87 -18.32
C SER A 19 -15.87 -4.10 -16.83
N LEU A 20 -17.03 -4.69 -16.47
CA LEU A 20 -17.31 -5.11 -15.10
C LEU A 20 -16.36 -6.23 -14.63
N CYS A 21 -16.11 -7.22 -15.48
CA CYS A 21 -15.20 -8.32 -15.18
C CYS A 21 -13.76 -7.82 -14.95
N LEU A 22 -13.31 -6.86 -15.74
CA LEU A 22 -12.03 -6.17 -15.54
C LEU A 22 -11.97 -5.49 -14.16
N VAL A 23 -13.01 -4.74 -13.78
CA VAL A 23 -13.07 -4.05 -12.48
C VAL A 23 -13.07 -5.03 -11.32
N LEU A 24 -13.76 -6.18 -11.45
CA LEU A 24 -13.74 -7.25 -10.44
C LEU A 24 -12.36 -7.89 -10.28
N VAL A 25 -11.65 -8.15 -11.39
CA VAL A 25 -10.28 -8.68 -11.35
C VAL A 25 -9.33 -7.67 -10.68
N LEU A 26 -9.47 -6.39 -10.98
CA LEU A 26 -8.70 -5.32 -10.32
C LEU A 26 -9.02 -5.24 -8.83
N ALA A 27 -10.28 -5.39 -8.43
CA ALA A 27 -10.66 -5.43 -7.02
C ALA A 27 -10.05 -6.62 -6.27
N LEU A 28 -9.99 -7.81 -6.90
CA LEU A 28 -9.33 -8.99 -6.33
C LEU A 28 -7.81 -8.79 -6.22
N LEU A 29 -7.18 -8.16 -7.22
CA LEU A 29 -5.75 -7.81 -7.15
C LEU A 29 -5.47 -6.83 -6.00
N VAL A 30 -6.30 -5.78 -5.83
CA VAL A 30 -6.17 -4.85 -4.70
C VAL A 30 -6.37 -5.56 -3.36
N TRP A 31 -7.25 -6.57 -3.29
CA TRP A 31 -7.53 -7.29 -2.03
C TRP A 31 -6.43 -8.26 -1.60
N PHE A 32 -5.95 -9.10 -2.53
CA PHE A 32 -4.99 -10.20 -2.25
C PHE A 32 -3.53 -9.82 -2.49
N VAL A 33 -3.26 -9.00 -3.52
CA VAL A 33 -1.88 -8.60 -3.89
C VAL A 33 -1.54 -7.23 -3.29
N GLY A 34 -2.53 -6.39 -3.01
CA GLY A 34 -2.34 -5.06 -2.41
C GLY A 34 -1.48 -5.04 -1.13
N PRO A 35 -1.67 -5.95 -0.15
CA PRO A 35 -0.85 -5.97 1.08
C PRO A 35 0.63 -6.31 0.86
N LEU A 36 0.96 -6.90 -0.29
CA LEU A 36 2.34 -7.27 -0.68
C LEU A 36 3.06 -6.11 -1.40
N LEU A 37 2.34 -5.07 -1.84
CA LEU A 37 2.88 -3.90 -2.52
C LEU A 37 3.23 -2.80 -1.51
N ALA A 38 4.53 -2.57 -1.33
CA ALA A 38 5.07 -1.41 -0.63
C ALA A 38 5.63 -0.43 -1.66
N VAL A 39 5.28 0.86 -1.54
CA VAL A 39 5.88 1.92 -2.35
C VAL A 39 6.52 2.91 -1.37
N ALA A 40 7.84 3.11 -1.49
CA ALA A 40 8.64 3.89 -0.55
C ALA A 40 8.44 3.46 0.93
N ASP A 41 8.54 2.15 1.19
CA ASP A 41 8.31 1.49 2.50
C ASP A 41 6.92 1.70 3.13
N ASN A 42 6.02 2.44 2.47
CA ASN A 42 4.65 2.62 2.90
C ASN A 42 3.73 1.60 2.21
N LYS A 43 3.11 0.73 3.01
CA LYS A 43 2.14 -0.27 2.54
C LYS A 43 0.74 0.33 2.51
N PHE A 44 0.46 1.14 1.50
CA PHE A 44 -0.81 1.86 1.35
C PHE A 44 -2.07 0.96 1.45
N TRP A 45 -1.96 -0.33 1.07
CA TRP A 45 -3.04 -1.32 1.11
C TRP A 45 -2.91 -2.37 2.23
N ALA A 46 -2.11 -2.12 3.26
CA ALA A 46 -2.04 -2.99 4.44
C ALA A 46 -3.38 -3.01 5.20
N SER A 47 -3.99 -1.84 5.44
CA SER A 47 -5.27 -1.76 6.14
C SER A 47 -6.42 -2.26 5.27
N ALA A 48 -7.42 -2.88 5.91
CA ALA A 48 -8.63 -3.32 5.21
C ALA A 48 -9.46 -2.12 4.71
N SER A 49 -9.41 -0.99 5.43
CA SER A 49 -10.12 0.23 5.10
C SER A 49 -9.60 0.91 3.83
N SER A 50 -8.28 0.97 3.61
CA SER A 50 -7.73 1.57 2.38
C SER A 50 -8.02 0.75 1.13
N ARG A 51 -8.09 -0.58 1.27
CA ARG A 51 -8.52 -1.51 0.21
C ARG A 51 -9.98 -1.30 -0.17
N LEU A 52 -10.87 -1.19 0.82
CA LEU A 52 -12.30 -0.94 0.58
C LEU A 52 -12.56 0.41 -0.12
N LEU A 53 -11.86 1.48 0.29
CA LEU A 53 -11.95 2.79 -0.36
C LEU A 53 -11.51 2.75 -1.82
N SER A 54 -10.39 2.08 -2.12
CA SER A 54 -9.86 1.96 -3.49
C SER A 54 -10.81 1.18 -4.41
N ILE A 55 -11.38 0.07 -3.89
CA ILE A 55 -12.37 -0.74 -4.63
C ILE A 55 -13.64 0.08 -4.88
N SER A 56 -14.10 0.84 -3.89
CA SER A 56 -15.30 1.68 -4.02
C SER A 56 -15.12 2.76 -5.08
N GLY A 57 -13.95 3.40 -5.14
CA GLY A 57 -13.61 4.37 -6.18
C GLY A 57 -13.59 3.78 -7.60
N LEU A 58 -13.07 2.57 -7.76
CA LEU A 58 -13.06 1.84 -9.05
C LEU A 58 -14.48 1.57 -9.57
N PHE A 59 -15.40 1.14 -8.70
CA PHE A 59 -16.79 0.90 -9.08
C PHE A 59 -17.55 2.19 -9.41
N LEU A 60 -17.29 3.28 -8.68
CA LEU A 60 -17.89 4.60 -8.94
C LEU A 60 -17.49 5.14 -10.32
N ALA A 61 -16.18 5.10 -10.64
CA ALA A 61 -15.65 5.57 -11.92
C ALA A 61 -16.23 4.77 -13.11
N TRP A 62 -16.35 3.45 -12.94
CA TRP A 62 -16.96 2.58 -13.94
C TRP A 62 -18.45 2.91 -14.18
N GLY A 63 -19.21 3.15 -13.12
CA GLY A 63 -20.63 3.51 -13.22
C GLY A 63 -20.85 4.83 -13.98
N LEU A 64 -20.07 5.87 -13.67
CA LEU A 64 -20.15 7.17 -14.35
C LEU A 64 -19.84 7.08 -15.85
N PHE A 65 -18.85 6.26 -16.22
CA PHE A 65 -18.47 6.04 -17.61
C PHE A 65 -19.61 5.43 -18.44
N ILE A 66 -20.38 4.49 -17.87
CA ILE A 66 -21.51 3.84 -18.58
C ILE A 66 -22.66 4.83 -18.83
N VAL A 67 -23.01 5.63 -17.83
CA VAL A 67 -24.10 6.62 -17.94
C VAL A 67 -23.80 7.63 -19.05
N PHE A 68 -22.57 8.14 -19.11
CA PHE A 68 -22.14 9.11 -20.11
C PHE A 68 -22.25 8.59 -21.56
N VAL A 69 -21.83 7.33 -21.80
CA VAL A 69 -21.88 6.71 -23.13
C VAL A 69 -23.32 6.47 -23.58
N SER A 70 -24.21 6.05 -22.69
CA SER A 70 -25.60 5.72 -23.02
C SER A 70 -26.46 6.96 -23.34
N TRP A 71 -26.23 8.07 -22.64
CA TRP A 71 -26.92 9.34 -22.86
C TRP A 71 -26.62 9.92 -24.25
N ARG A 72 -25.34 9.94 -24.65
CA ARG A 72 -24.90 10.50 -25.93
C ARG A 72 -25.43 9.74 -27.14
N ALA A 73 -25.69 8.44 -26.99
CA ALA A 73 -26.25 7.59 -28.05
C ALA A 73 -27.74 7.84 -28.29
N ASN A 74 -28.51 8.20 -27.24
CA ASN A 74 -29.95 8.45 -27.35
C ASN A 74 -30.28 9.83 -27.94
N VAL A 75 -29.42 10.83 -27.76
CA VAL A 75 -29.61 12.18 -28.33
C VAL A 75 -29.52 12.15 -29.85
N ARG A 76 -28.59 11.37 -30.42
CA ARG A 76 -28.42 11.24 -31.88
C ARG A 76 -29.64 10.60 -32.57
N LYS A 77 -30.22 9.55 -31.96
CA LYS A 77 -31.39 8.84 -32.52
C LYS A 77 -32.66 9.70 -32.63
N LYS A 78 -32.79 10.77 -31.84
CA LYS A 78 -33.95 11.67 -31.89
C LYS A 78 -33.82 12.76 -32.96
N GLN A 79 -32.62 13.05 -33.45
CA GLN A 79 -32.39 14.06 -34.49
C GLN A 79 -32.56 13.51 -35.90
N ASP A 80 -32.40 12.20 -36.10
CA ASP A 80 -32.44 11.54 -37.42
C ASP A 80 -33.88 11.22 -37.93
N ALA A 81 -34.95 11.57 -37.20
CA ALA A 81 -36.32 11.15 -37.53
C ALA A 81 -37.09 12.08 -38.49
N ASP A 82 -36.64 13.33 -38.67
CA ASP A 82 -37.41 14.37 -39.40
C ASP A 82 -36.82 14.73 -40.80
N ASP A 83 -35.72 14.11 -41.24
CA ASP A 83 -34.99 14.47 -42.47
C ASP A 83 -35.24 13.50 -43.65
N ALA A 84 -35.51 14.02 -44.86
CA ALA A 84 -35.74 13.23 -46.08
C ALA A 84 -34.50 12.41 -46.50
N ASP A 85 -33.30 12.93 -46.27
CA ASP A 85 -32.03 12.21 -46.44
C ASP A 85 -31.90 11.03 -45.48
N ALA A 86 -32.51 11.10 -44.30
CA ALA A 86 -32.54 10.00 -43.34
C ALA A 86 -33.47 8.88 -43.82
N GLN A 87 -34.58 9.20 -44.48
CA GLN A 87 -35.48 8.21 -45.09
C GLN A 87 -34.81 7.45 -46.26
N GLU A 88 -34.04 8.14 -47.10
CA GLU A 88 -33.30 7.47 -48.18
C GLU A 88 -32.17 6.59 -47.63
N ARG A 89 -31.49 7.03 -46.56
CA ARG A 89 -30.54 6.18 -45.81
C ARG A 89 -31.23 4.96 -45.22
N LEU A 90 -32.41 5.11 -44.62
CA LEU A 90 -33.19 3.99 -44.07
C LEU A 90 -33.65 3.01 -45.16
N ARG A 91 -34.06 3.50 -46.33
CA ARG A 91 -34.41 2.65 -47.48
C ARG A 91 -33.20 1.87 -47.99
N ARG A 92 -32.04 2.52 -48.12
CA ARG A 92 -30.77 1.87 -48.50
C ARG A 92 -30.32 0.88 -47.45
N GLU A 93 -30.45 1.19 -46.16
CA GLU A 93 -30.17 0.26 -45.05
C GLU A 93 -31.11 -0.95 -45.06
N GLY A 94 -32.39 -0.76 -45.40
CA GLY A 94 -33.35 -1.82 -45.64
C GLY A 94 -32.92 -2.78 -46.74
N LEU A 95 -32.55 -2.24 -47.91
CA LEU A 95 -32.03 -3.02 -49.05
C LEU A 95 -30.74 -3.78 -48.70
N ILE A 96 -29.82 -3.13 -47.98
CA ILE A 96 -28.59 -3.75 -47.49
C ILE A 96 -28.90 -4.90 -46.54
N SER A 97 -29.83 -4.71 -45.61
CA SER A 97 -30.24 -5.75 -44.66
C SER A 97 -30.88 -6.95 -45.37
N GLU A 98 -31.77 -6.70 -46.33
CA GLU A 98 -32.43 -7.74 -47.13
C GLU A 98 -31.40 -8.58 -47.92
N GLU A 99 -30.48 -7.92 -48.63
CA GLU A 99 -29.38 -8.57 -49.35
C GLU A 99 -28.50 -9.41 -48.41
N GLN A 100 -28.14 -8.88 -47.23
CA GLN A 100 -27.35 -9.61 -46.25
C GLN A 100 -28.08 -10.83 -45.68
N VAL A 101 -29.39 -10.72 -45.44
CA VAL A 101 -30.22 -11.82 -44.94
C VAL A 101 -30.32 -12.93 -45.97
N GLU A 102 -30.61 -12.60 -47.22
CA GLU A 102 -30.75 -13.57 -48.30
C GLU A 102 -29.41 -14.28 -48.58
N LEU A 103 -28.30 -13.55 -48.66
CA LEU A 103 -26.96 -14.15 -48.80
C LEU A 103 -26.60 -15.08 -47.64
N ARG A 104 -26.90 -14.68 -46.39
CA ARG A 104 -26.70 -15.53 -45.21
C ARG A 104 -27.59 -16.77 -45.23
N SER A 105 -28.82 -16.64 -45.74
CA SER A 105 -29.77 -17.74 -45.88
C SER A 105 -29.26 -18.76 -46.89
N ARG A 106 -28.93 -18.32 -48.10
CA ARG A 106 -28.38 -19.19 -49.17
C ARG A 106 -27.07 -19.86 -48.77
N PHE A 107 -26.16 -19.13 -48.12
CA PHE A 107 -24.92 -19.73 -47.61
C PHE A 107 -25.18 -20.82 -46.56
N LYS A 108 -26.15 -20.62 -45.65
CA LYS A 108 -26.56 -21.67 -44.69
C LYS A 108 -27.18 -22.87 -45.39
N GLN A 109 -28.06 -22.64 -46.38
CA GLN A 109 -28.64 -23.72 -47.18
C GLN A 109 -27.56 -24.49 -47.94
N ALA A 110 -26.55 -23.82 -48.48
CA ALA A 110 -25.41 -24.44 -49.14
C ALA A 110 -24.60 -25.32 -48.18
N LEU A 111 -24.28 -24.83 -46.98
CA LEU A 111 -23.61 -25.63 -45.95
C LEU A 111 -24.45 -26.80 -45.44
N HIS A 112 -25.77 -26.64 -45.38
CA HIS A 112 -26.69 -27.72 -45.02
C HIS A 112 -26.68 -28.79 -46.10
N THR A 113 -26.85 -28.40 -47.36
CA THR A 113 -26.83 -29.29 -48.53
C THR A 113 -25.52 -30.08 -48.59
N LEU A 114 -24.38 -29.43 -48.35
CA LEU A 114 -23.07 -30.09 -48.30
C LEU A 114 -22.96 -31.14 -47.17
N LYS A 115 -23.68 -30.97 -46.06
CA LYS A 115 -23.72 -31.94 -44.96
C LYS A 115 -24.72 -33.08 -45.17
N SER A 116 -25.86 -32.80 -45.82
CA SER A 116 -27.01 -33.72 -45.89
C SER A 116 -27.24 -34.38 -47.24
N ALA A 117 -26.63 -33.89 -48.33
CA ALA A 117 -26.85 -34.40 -49.67
C ALA A 117 -26.41 -35.86 -49.84
N SER A 118 -27.20 -36.63 -50.60
CA SER A 118 -26.90 -38.01 -50.98
C SER A 118 -25.61 -38.12 -51.79
N LEU A 119 -25.28 -37.10 -52.60
CA LEU A 119 -24.07 -37.03 -53.42
C LEU A 119 -22.78 -37.29 -52.61
N TYR A 120 -22.70 -36.76 -51.38
CA TYR A 120 -21.51 -36.86 -50.54
C TYR A 120 -21.65 -37.90 -49.42
N ARG A 121 -22.67 -38.78 -49.49
CA ARG A 121 -22.93 -39.83 -48.50
C ARG A 121 -21.75 -40.81 -48.47
N GLY A 122 -21.31 -41.22 -47.27
CA GLY A 122 -20.11 -42.06 -47.09
C GLY A 122 -18.77 -41.32 -47.01
N ARG A 123 -18.69 -40.04 -47.42
CA ARG A 123 -17.49 -39.21 -47.21
C ARG A 123 -17.44 -38.65 -45.78
N SER A 124 -16.23 -38.55 -45.21
CA SER A 124 -16.03 -38.04 -43.84
C SER A 124 -16.41 -36.55 -43.72
N GLY A 125 -16.80 -36.12 -42.52
CA GLY A 125 -17.08 -34.71 -42.25
C GLY A 125 -15.89 -33.78 -42.53
N LYS A 126 -14.66 -34.30 -42.40
CA LYS A 126 -13.42 -33.59 -42.75
C LYS A 126 -13.31 -33.36 -44.26
N TRP A 127 -13.50 -34.41 -45.07
CA TRP A 127 -13.47 -34.32 -46.54
C TRP A 127 -14.49 -33.31 -47.06
N ARG A 128 -15.73 -33.33 -46.54
CA ARG A 128 -16.78 -32.39 -46.94
C ARG A 128 -16.39 -30.93 -46.63
N ASN A 129 -15.75 -30.68 -45.49
CA ASN A 129 -15.27 -29.34 -45.15
C ASN A 129 -14.07 -28.90 -46.01
N GLU A 130 -13.31 -29.83 -46.57
CA GLU A 130 -12.11 -29.61 -47.41
C GLU A 130 -12.42 -29.54 -48.93
N LEU A 131 -13.61 -29.95 -49.37
CA LEU A 131 -14.07 -29.89 -50.77
C LEU A 131 -13.82 -28.51 -51.42
N PRO A 132 -13.13 -28.39 -52.57
CA PRO A 132 -12.66 -27.09 -53.06
C PRO A 132 -13.78 -26.18 -53.58
N TRP A 133 -13.69 -24.87 -53.32
CA TRP A 133 -14.68 -23.87 -53.72
C TRP A 133 -14.07 -22.87 -54.71
N TYR A 134 -14.64 -22.73 -55.91
CA TYR A 134 -14.18 -21.80 -56.93
C TYR A 134 -15.20 -20.70 -57.18
N LEU A 135 -14.74 -19.45 -57.27
CA LEU A 135 -15.59 -18.30 -57.54
C LEU A 135 -15.51 -17.90 -59.00
N LEU A 136 -16.64 -17.87 -59.71
CA LEU A 136 -16.74 -17.33 -61.06
C LEU A 136 -17.08 -15.84 -60.97
N LEU A 137 -16.16 -14.99 -61.42
CA LEU A 137 -16.26 -13.53 -61.40
C LEU A 137 -16.19 -13.00 -62.83
N GLY A 138 -17.04 -12.05 -63.20
CA GLY A 138 -17.04 -11.48 -64.54
C GLY A 138 -18.27 -10.59 -64.77
N PRO A 139 -18.25 -9.70 -65.78
CA PRO A 139 -19.36 -8.78 -66.05
C PRO A 139 -20.65 -9.55 -66.36
N GLN A 140 -21.80 -8.86 -66.28
CA GLN A 140 -23.09 -9.46 -66.69
C GLN A 140 -23.03 -9.86 -68.18
N GLY A 141 -23.61 -11.00 -68.54
CA GLY A 141 -23.59 -11.49 -69.93
C GLY A 141 -22.25 -12.05 -70.43
N SER A 142 -21.24 -12.21 -69.57
CA SER A 142 -19.94 -12.82 -69.93
C SER A 142 -20.00 -14.33 -70.19
N GLY A 143 -21.12 -15.01 -69.95
CA GLY A 143 -21.25 -16.45 -70.18
C GLY A 143 -20.82 -17.34 -69.01
N LYS A 144 -20.76 -16.83 -67.78
CA LYS A 144 -20.40 -17.61 -66.56
C LYS A 144 -21.31 -18.82 -66.36
N THR A 145 -22.62 -18.61 -66.32
CA THR A 145 -23.62 -19.66 -66.12
C THR A 145 -23.62 -20.65 -67.30
N SER A 146 -23.45 -20.15 -68.53
CA SER A 146 -23.30 -21.00 -69.73
C SER A 146 -22.04 -21.86 -69.66
N LEU A 147 -20.91 -21.32 -69.20
CA LEU A 147 -19.68 -22.09 -69.00
C LEU A 147 -19.90 -23.25 -68.03
N LEU A 148 -20.63 -23.03 -66.93
CA LEU A 148 -20.99 -24.09 -65.99
C LEU A 148 -21.92 -25.14 -66.61
N ASP A 149 -22.96 -24.70 -67.31
CA ASP A 149 -23.95 -25.59 -67.94
C ASP A 149 -23.34 -26.51 -69.00
N PHE A 150 -22.37 -25.99 -69.75
CA PHE A 150 -21.73 -26.71 -70.85
C PHE A 150 -20.34 -27.24 -70.47
N SER A 151 -20.01 -27.30 -69.18
CA SER A 151 -18.73 -27.82 -68.68
C SER A 151 -18.58 -29.34 -68.79
N GLY A 152 -19.68 -30.07 -68.99
CA GLY A 152 -19.69 -31.52 -68.93
C GLY A 152 -19.45 -32.09 -67.51
N LEU A 153 -19.54 -31.25 -66.47
CA LEU A 153 -19.53 -31.67 -65.07
C LEU A 153 -20.94 -32.10 -64.64
N ASP A 154 -21.03 -33.16 -63.83
CA ASP A 154 -22.31 -33.59 -63.26
C ASP A 154 -22.70 -32.75 -62.04
N PHE A 155 -23.91 -32.18 -62.06
CA PHE A 155 -24.50 -31.37 -60.98
C PHE A 155 -25.79 -32.01 -60.42
N PRO A 156 -25.73 -33.16 -59.75
CA PRO A 156 -26.90 -33.98 -59.43
C PRO A 156 -27.82 -33.40 -58.34
N LEU A 157 -27.42 -32.30 -57.70
CA LEU A 157 -28.21 -31.59 -56.68
C LEU A 157 -28.97 -30.38 -57.23
N SER A 158 -28.70 -29.98 -58.47
CA SER A 158 -29.55 -29.07 -59.24
C SER A 158 -30.81 -29.85 -59.63
N LYS A 159 -31.99 -29.39 -59.23
CA LYS A 159 -33.23 -30.16 -59.31
C LYS A 159 -33.56 -30.62 -60.75
N GLY A 160 -33.31 -31.91 -61.03
CA GLY A 160 -33.87 -32.70 -62.12
C GLY A 160 -33.25 -32.46 -63.50
N ASP A 161 -33.05 -33.55 -64.24
CA ASP A 161 -32.50 -33.64 -65.61
C ASP A 161 -33.22 -32.80 -66.69
N ALA A 162 -34.26 -32.04 -66.33
CA ALA A 162 -35.05 -31.20 -67.24
C ALA A 162 -34.76 -29.69 -67.13
N GLN A 163 -33.95 -29.19 -66.20
CA GLN A 163 -33.65 -27.74 -66.06
C GLN A 163 -32.14 -27.45 -66.14
N ARG A 164 -31.63 -27.21 -67.36
CA ARG A 164 -30.31 -26.59 -67.56
C ARG A 164 -30.27 -25.22 -66.87
N LEU A 165 -29.14 -24.83 -66.27
CA LEU A 165 -28.98 -23.63 -65.42
C LEU A 165 -29.33 -22.32 -66.16
N THR A 166 -29.32 -22.32 -67.50
CA THR A 166 -29.68 -21.21 -68.38
C THR A 166 -31.19 -21.06 -68.66
N LYS A 167 -32.09 -21.83 -68.01
CA LYS A 167 -33.55 -21.68 -68.23
C LYS A 167 -34.15 -20.43 -67.56
N ASP A 168 -33.50 -19.87 -66.55
CA ASP A 168 -33.90 -18.58 -65.98
C ASP A 168 -33.41 -17.45 -66.90
N VAL A 169 -34.34 -16.86 -67.66
CA VAL A 169 -34.08 -15.77 -68.63
C VAL A 169 -33.57 -14.49 -67.94
N GLY A 170 -33.77 -14.36 -66.63
CA GLY A 170 -33.19 -13.29 -65.81
C GLY A 170 -31.85 -13.71 -65.22
N GLY A 171 -30.76 -13.07 -65.61
CA GLY A 171 -29.41 -13.41 -65.14
C GLY A 171 -29.24 -13.48 -63.62
N THR A 172 -28.14 -14.11 -63.16
CA THR A 172 -27.86 -14.39 -61.75
C THR A 172 -27.99 -13.14 -60.85
N ARG A 173 -29.00 -13.10 -59.98
CA ARG A 173 -29.28 -11.95 -59.07
C ARG A 173 -28.35 -11.90 -57.85
N TYR A 174 -28.08 -13.03 -57.19
CA TYR A 174 -27.21 -13.11 -56.00
C TYR A 174 -25.94 -13.93 -56.31
N CYS A 175 -25.42 -14.68 -55.34
CA CYS A 175 -24.48 -15.77 -55.57
C CYS A 175 -25.22 -17.10 -55.53
N ASN A 176 -24.96 -17.98 -56.50
CA ASN A 176 -25.49 -19.35 -56.52
C ASN A 176 -24.36 -20.35 -56.24
N TRP A 177 -24.69 -21.46 -55.56
CA TRP A 177 -23.75 -22.54 -55.24
C TRP A 177 -24.11 -23.77 -56.05
N HIS A 178 -23.24 -24.15 -56.98
CA HIS A 178 -23.38 -25.35 -57.80
C HIS A 178 -22.46 -26.45 -57.25
N PHE A 179 -23.03 -27.63 -56.99
CA PHE A 179 -22.33 -28.74 -56.34
C PHE A 179 -22.00 -29.83 -57.36
N ALA A 180 -20.72 -30.01 -57.65
CA ALA A 180 -20.19 -31.08 -58.50
C ALA A 180 -19.45 -32.13 -57.66
N ASP A 181 -19.12 -33.28 -58.23
CA ASP A 181 -18.48 -34.40 -57.52
C ASP A 181 -17.17 -34.04 -56.83
N HIS A 182 -16.41 -33.09 -57.39
CA HIS A 182 -15.06 -32.75 -56.96
C HIS A 182 -14.87 -31.29 -56.53
N ALA A 183 -15.89 -30.44 -56.69
CA ALA A 183 -15.80 -29.02 -56.34
C ALA A 183 -17.18 -28.36 -56.15
N VAL A 184 -17.19 -27.22 -55.48
CA VAL A 184 -18.33 -26.29 -55.43
C VAL A 184 -18.01 -25.05 -56.25
N LEU A 185 -18.86 -24.73 -57.21
CA LEU A 185 -18.69 -23.58 -58.10
C LEU A 185 -19.67 -22.49 -57.70
N LEU A 186 -19.14 -21.30 -57.40
CA LEU A 186 -19.91 -20.14 -56.98
C LEU A 186 -20.10 -19.23 -58.19
N ASP A 187 -21.32 -19.19 -58.74
CA ASP A 187 -21.68 -18.25 -59.80
C ASP A 187 -22.07 -16.91 -59.16
N ALA A 188 -21.17 -15.92 -59.25
CA ALA A 188 -21.38 -14.60 -58.71
C ALA A 188 -22.12 -13.70 -59.71
N SER A 189 -23.13 -12.96 -59.25
CA SER A 189 -23.77 -11.93 -60.08
C SER A 189 -22.75 -10.93 -60.62
N GLY A 190 -22.91 -10.52 -61.88
CA GLY A 190 -22.01 -9.53 -62.49
C GLY A 190 -22.04 -8.17 -61.79
N ARG A 191 -23.10 -7.85 -61.02
CA ARG A 191 -23.17 -6.63 -60.19
C ARG A 191 -22.12 -6.59 -59.08
N TYR A 192 -21.64 -7.75 -58.62
CA TYR A 192 -20.56 -7.77 -57.63
C TYR A 192 -19.22 -7.32 -58.22
N LEU A 193 -19.02 -7.45 -59.53
CA LEU A 193 -17.86 -6.89 -60.22
C LEU A 193 -18.05 -5.39 -60.48
N THR A 194 -19.11 -5.03 -61.22
CA THR A 194 -19.31 -3.68 -61.76
C THR A 194 -19.90 -2.68 -60.76
N GLN A 195 -20.57 -3.15 -59.69
CA GLN A 195 -21.18 -2.38 -58.60
C GLN A 195 -21.91 -1.09 -59.04
N PRO A 196 -22.99 -1.20 -59.84
CA PRO A 196 -23.79 -0.05 -60.25
C PRO A 196 -24.39 0.73 -59.05
N ASP A 197 -24.75 0.05 -57.95
CA ASP A 197 -25.06 0.68 -56.66
C ASP A 197 -23.96 0.36 -55.65
N VAL A 198 -22.97 1.25 -55.54
CA VAL A 198 -21.79 1.06 -54.67
C VAL A 198 -22.19 0.85 -53.21
N ALA A 199 -23.25 1.51 -52.71
CA ALA A 199 -23.61 1.44 -51.28
C ALA A 199 -24.20 0.08 -50.90
N VAL A 200 -25.01 -0.51 -51.79
CA VAL A 200 -25.67 -1.79 -51.57
C VAL A 200 -24.77 -2.95 -52.01
N ASP A 201 -24.25 -2.91 -53.23
CA ASP A 201 -23.52 -4.03 -53.84
C ASP A 201 -22.17 -4.29 -53.16
N SER A 202 -21.46 -3.25 -52.68
CA SER A 202 -20.21 -3.44 -51.92
C SER A 202 -20.45 -4.15 -50.59
N ARG A 203 -21.51 -3.79 -49.86
CA ARG A 203 -21.86 -4.43 -48.58
C ARG A 203 -22.35 -5.87 -48.79
N ALA A 204 -23.08 -6.13 -49.87
CA ALA A 204 -23.47 -7.48 -50.26
C ALA A 204 -22.25 -8.35 -50.59
N TRP A 205 -21.31 -7.81 -51.39
CA TRP A 205 -20.03 -8.45 -51.71
C TRP A 205 -19.17 -8.74 -50.47
N HIS A 206 -18.94 -7.75 -49.60
CA HIS A 206 -18.24 -7.96 -48.33
C HIS A 206 -18.96 -8.98 -47.43
N THR A 207 -20.29 -9.03 -47.48
CA THR A 207 -21.06 -10.04 -46.72
C THR A 207 -20.82 -11.44 -47.26
N LEU A 208 -20.78 -11.61 -48.58
CA LEU A 208 -20.41 -12.88 -49.21
C LEU A 208 -18.99 -13.31 -48.80
N LEU A 209 -17.99 -12.42 -48.89
CA LEU A 209 -16.62 -12.71 -48.47
C LEU A 209 -16.54 -13.07 -46.99
N ASN A 210 -17.22 -12.32 -46.11
CA ASN A 210 -17.28 -12.63 -44.68
C ASN A 210 -17.95 -13.97 -44.38
N LEU A 211 -18.91 -14.40 -45.20
CA LEU A 211 -19.52 -15.73 -45.09
C LEU A 211 -18.53 -16.81 -45.49
N LEU A 212 -17.84 -16.64 -46.62
CA LEU A 212 -16.80 -17.56 -47.10
C LEU A 212 -15.66 -17.71 -46.10
N ARG A 213 -15.23 -16.62 -45.46
CA ARG A 213 -14.20 -16.61 -44.40
C ARG A 213 -14.50 -17.54 -43.23
N LYS A 214 -15.77 -17.86 -42.96
CA LYS A 214 -16.15 -18.79 -41.87
C LYS A 214 -15.60 -20.20 -42.10
N ARG A 215 -15.26 -20.54 -43.34
CA ARG A 215 -14.58 -21.78 -43.70
C ARG A 215 -13.08 -21.61 -43.42
N ARG A 216 -12.66 -22.02 -42.20
CA ARG A 216 -11.40 -21.62 -41.55
C ARG A 216 -10.09 -22.09 -42.19
N SER A 217 -10.09 -23.15 -43.00
CA SER A 217 -8.85 -23.71 -43.59
C SER A 217 -8.59 -23.16 -45.00
N ARG A 218 -9.58 -23.19 -45.88
CA ARG A 218 -9.52 -22.64 -47.25
C ARG A 218 -10.90 -22.09 -47.64
N PRO A 219 -11.15 -20.77 -47.52
CA PRO A 219 -12.45 -20.19 -47.85
C PRO A 219 -12.77 -20.25 -49.34
N LEU A 220 -11.76 -20.08 -50.19
CA LEU A 220 -11.81 -20.29 -51.64
C LEU A 220 -10.51 -21.00 -52.09
N ASN A 221 -10.61 -21.79 -53.15
CA ASN A 221 -9.52 -22.56 -53.76
C ASN A 221 -9.04 -21.97 -55.09
N GLY A 222 -9.82 -21.07 -55.69
CA GLY A 222 -9.43 -20.31 -56.88
C GLY A 222 -10.54 -19.39 -57.36
N VAL A 223 -10.18 -18.44 -58.22
CA VAL A 223 -11.11 -17.49 -58.84
C VAL A 223 -11.01 -17.62 -60.36
N LEU A 224 -12.12 -17.83 -61.04
CA LEU A 224 -12.20 -17.82 -62.50
C LEU A 224 -12.70 -16.43 -62.91
N VAL A 225 -11.82 -15.64 -63.52
CA VAL A 225 -12.18 -14.35 -64.10
C VAL A 225 -12.63 -14.58 -65.52
N ASN A 226 -13.93 -14.49 -65.76
CA ASN A 226 -14.56 -14.80 -67.02
C ASN A 226 -14.89 -13.53 -67.81
N ILE A 227 -14.20 -13.32 -68.92
CA ILE A 227 -14.28 -12.12 -69.77
C ILE A 227 -14.60 -12.57 -71.19
N PRO A 228 -15.64 -12.02 -71.83
CA PRO A 228 -15.97 -12.43 -73.17
C PRO A 228 -15.00 -11.78 -74.18
N VAL A 229 -14.65 -12.51 -75.24
CA VAL A 229 -13.62 -12.08 -76.21
C VAL A 229 -14.02 -10.81 -76.95
N ASP A 230 -15.32 -10.56 -77.13
CA ASP A 230 -15.87 -9.31 -77.66
C ASP A 230 -15.51 -8.07 -76.81
N SER A 231 -15.27 -8.22 -75.50
CA SER A 231 -14.71 -7.16 -74.64
C SER A 231 -13.27 -6.79 -75.00
N LEU A 232 -12.51 -7.73 -75.56
CA LEU A 232 -11.16 -7.45 -76.07
C LEU A 232 -11.19 -6.96 -77.52
N GLN A 233 -12.24 -7.22 -78.30
CA GLN A 233 -12.29 -6.88 -79.72
C GLN A 233 -12.98 -5.53 -80.01
N TYR A 234 -14.11 -5.24 -79.37
CA TYR A 234 -14.99 -4.13 -79.76
C TYR A 234 -15.08 -2.97 -78.76
N HIS A 235 -14.60 -3.15 -77.52
CA HIS A 235 -14.66 -2.09 -76.51
C HIS A 235 -13.51 -1.10 -76.67
N SER A 236 -13.71 0.12 -76.17
CA SER A 236 -12.65 1.13 -76.11
C SER A 236 -11.57 0.73 -75.09
N GLU A 237 -10.36 1.25 -75.28
CA GLU A 237 -9.25 1.02 -74.35
C GLU A 237 -9.62 1.46 -72.92
N LEU A 238 -10.31 2.59 -72.78
CA LEU A 238 -10.77 3.12 -71.49
C LEU A 238 -11.79 2.21 -70.77
N GLU A 239 -12.70 1.57 -71.51
CA GLU A 239 -13.63 0.60 -70.95
C GLU A 239 -12.91 -0.67 -70.50
N LEU A 240 -11.90 -1.11 -71.27
CA LEU A 240 -11.07 -2.26 -70.92
C LEU A 240 -10.21 -1.98 -69.67
N GLU A 241 -9.63 -0.79 -69.56
CA GLU A 241 -8.91 -0.35 -68.35
C GLU A 241 -9.84 -0.35 -67.12
N ASN A 242 -11.05 0.17 -67.26
CA ASN A 242 -12.02 0.22 -66.16
C ASN A 242 -12.43 -1.18 -65.72
N LEU A 243 -12.64 -2.10 -66.66
CA LEU A 243 -12.91 -3.51 -66.36
C LEU A 243 -11.72 -4.15 -65.64
N ALA A 244 -10.49 -3.90 -66.09
CA ALA A 244 -9.28 -4.41 -65.45
C ALA A 244 -9.12 -3.89 -64.01
N ARG A 245 -9.38 -2.59 -63.78
CA ARG A 245 -9.37 -1.97 -62.44
C ARG A 245 -10.43 -2.58 -61.53
N GLN A 246 -11.65 -2.80 -62.03
CA GLN A 246 -12.72 -3.45 -61.27
C GLN A 246 -12.33 -4.88 -60.87
N VAL A 247 -11.78 -5.67 -61.81
CA VAL A 247 -11.29 -7.03 -61.53
C VAL A 247 -10.20 -7.00 -60.46
N ARG A 248 -9.18 -6.14 -60.63
CA ARG A 248 -8.11 -5.95 -59.64
C ARG A 248 -8.66 -5.62 -58.26
N GLN A 249 -9.60 -4.68 -58.18
CA GLN A 249 -10.21 -4.29 -56.91
C GLN A 249 -10.93 -5.46 -56.24
N ARG A 250 -11.72 -6.26 -56.98
CA ARG A 250 -12.40 -7.42 -56.39
C ARG A 250 -11.44 -8.51 -55.94
N LEU A 251 -10.38 -8.77 -56.71
CA LEU A 251 -9.34 -9.73 -56.32
C LEU A 251 -8.59 -9.25 -55.06
N HIS A 252 -8.32 -7.95 -54.97
CA HIS A 252 -7.74 -7.36 -53.77
C HIS A 252 -8.65 -7.49 -52.55
N GLU A 253 -9.95 -7.21 -52.69
CA GLU A 253 -10.94 -7.38 -51.61
C GLU A 253 -11.06 -8.84 -51.17
N ILE A 254 -11.04 -9.80 -52.11
CA ILE A 254 -10.98 -11.23 -51.80
C ILE A 254 -9.76 -11.55 -50.95
N HIS A 255 -8.58 -11.07 -51.34
CA HIS A 255 -7.34 -11.28 -50.59
C HIS A 255 -7.41 -10.69 -49.17
N VAL A 256 -7.82 -9.42 -49.05
CA VAL A 256 -7.86 -8.70 -47.75
C VAL A 256 -8.87 -9.33 -46.79
N GLU A 257 -10.07 -9.66 -47.28
CA GLU A 257 -11.15 -10.17 -46.44
C GLU A 257 -10.96 -11.64 -46.06
N LEU A 258 -10.59 -12.47 -47.04
CA LEU A 258 -10.41 -13.90 -46.81
C LEU A 258 -9.06 -14.25 -46.19
N ARG A 259 -8.06 -13.35 -46.29
CA ARG A 259 -6.67 -13.57 -45.85
C ARG A 259 -6.04 -14.82 -46.47
N VAL A 260 -6.37 -15.06 -47.74
CA VAL A 260 -5.91 -16.21 -48.51
C VAL A 260 -5.35 -15.71 -49.83
N GLU A 261 -4.27 -16.34 -50.27
CA GLU A 261 -3.77 -16.19 -51.62
C GLU A 261 -4.47 -17.23 -52.49
N VAL A 262 -5.28 -16.76 -53.45
CA VAL A 262 -6.07 -17.61 -54.33
C VAL A 262 -5.50 -17.59 -55.74
N PRO A 263 -5.34 -18.75 -56.40
CA PRO A 263 -4.97 -18.81 -57.81
C PRO A 263 -6.10 -18.23 -58.67
N VAL A 264 -5.73 -17.44 -59.67
CA VAL A 264 -6.68 -16.78 -60.58
C VAL A 264 -6.53 -17.32 -61.99
N TYR A 265 -7.63 -17.74 -62.61
CA TYR A 265 -7.66 -18.28 -63.98
C TYR A 265 -8.43 -17.31 -64.87
N LEU A 266 -7.77 -16.78 -65.89
CA LEU A 266 -8.43 -15.89 -66.86
C LEU A 266 -9.10 -16.73 -67.95
N VAL A 267 -10.42 -16.72 -67.98
CA VAL A 267 -11.21 -17.42 -68.99
C VAL A 267 -11.74 -16.40 -69.98
N LEU A 268 -11.26 -16.49 -71.21
CA LEU A 268 -11.74 -15.74 -72.36
C LEU A 268 -12.91 -16.52 -73.00
N SER A 269 -14.13 -16.14 -72.64
CA SER A 269 -15.35 -16.81 -73.10
C SER A 269 -15.84 -16.26 -74.43
N LYS A 270 -16.80 -16.96 -75.06
CA LYS A 270 -17.35 -16.60 -76.38
C LYS A 270 -16.28 -16.50 -77.47
N ALA A 271 -15.27 -17.37 -77.43
CA ALA A 271 -14.21 -17.38 -78.44
C ALA A 271 -14.73 -17.62 -79.87
N ASP A 272 -15.91 -18.21 -80.01
CA ASP A 272 -16.69 -18.34 -81.25
C ASP A 272 -17.07 -17.00 -81.91
N LYS A 273 -16.98 -15.88 -81.19
CA LYS A 273 -17.16 -14.54 -81.78
C LYS A 273 -15.98 -14.08 -82.62
N VAL A 274 -14.80 -14.69 -82.45
CA VAL A 274 -13.65 -14.40 -83.32
C VAL A 274 -13.90 -14.99 -84.69
N LEU A 275 -13.81 -14.15 -85.73
CA LEU A 275 -14.05 -14.58 -87.10
C LEU A 275 -13.14 -15.75 -87.47
N GLY A 276 -13.72 -16.85 -87.94
CA GLY A 276 -13.01 -18.07 -88.32
C GLY A 276 -12.80 -19.10 -87.20
N PHE A 277 -13.20 -18.82 -85.96
CA PHE A 277 -13.05 -19.76 -84.84
C PHE A 277 -13.86 -21.05 -85.07
N ASP A 278 -15.13 -20.92 -85.47
CA ASP A 278 -16.00 -22.07 -85.66
C ASP A 278 -15.58 -22.92 -86.84
N GLU A 279 -15.16 -22.30 -87.93
CA GLU A 279 -14.61 -22.97 -89.11
C GLU A 279 -13.28 -23.68 -88.81
N PHE A 280 -12.39 -23.07 -88.01
CA PHE A 280 -11.10 -23.66 -87.65
C PHE A 280 -11.24 -24.91 -86.78
N PHE A 281 -12.22 -24.92 -85.86
CA PHE A 281 -12.42 -26.00 -84.88
C PHE A 281 -13.64 -26.90 -85.19
N ASP A 282 -14.27 -26.78 -86.36
CA ASP A 282 -15.50 -27.53 -86.68
C ASP A 282 -15.30 -29.05 -86.67
N GLN A 283 -14.13 -29.49 -87.15
CA GLN A 283 -13.78 -30.89 -87.35
C GLN A 283 -13.08 -31.54 -86.14
N LEU A 284 -13.05 -30.87 -84.99
CA LEU A 284 -12.54 -31.50 -83.77
C LEU A 284 -13.43 -32.68 -83.36
N SER A 285 -12.79 -33.80 -83.00
CA SER A 285 -13.47 -34.88 -82.27
C SER A 285 -13.96 -34.37 -80.90
N ARG A 286 -14.79 -35.18 -80.23
CA ARG A 286 -15.27 -34.84 -78.88
C ARG A 286 -14.11 -34.71 -77.88
N GLU A 287 -13.15 -35.61 -77.94
CA GLU A 287 -11.97 -35.58 -77.05
C GLU A 287 -11.09 -34.36 -77.30
N GLU A 288 -10.88 -33.98 -78.57
CA GLU A 288 -10.13 -32.78 -78.92
C GLU A 288 -10.89 -31.49 -78.57
N SER A 289 -12.22 -31.50 -78.67
CA SER A 289 -13.07 -30.38 -78.25
C SER A 289 -13.05 -30.17 -76.74
N ASP A 290 -12.76 -31.21 -75.96
CA ASP A 290 -12.65 -31.11 -74.50
C ASP A 290 -11.28 -30.61 -74.03
N GLN A 291 -10.25 -30.58 -74.91
CA GLN A 291 -8.88 -30.15 -74.58
C GLN A 291 -8.80 -28.70 -74.11
N VAL A 292 -7.64 -28.27 -73.63
CA VAL A 292 -7.43 -26.89 -73.16
C VAL A 292 -6.85 -26.04 -74.29
N LEU A 293 -7.57 -24.99 -74.70
CA LEU A 293 -7.07 -23.98 -75.62
C LEU A 293 -6.55 -22.76 -74.82
N GLY A 294 -5.24 -22.63 -74.69
CA GLY A 294 -4.62 -21.55 -73.91
C GLY A 294 -3.22 -21.89 -73.42
N ALA A 295 -2.81 -21.23 -72.33
CA ALA A 295 -1.53 -21.45 -71.66
C ALA A 295 -1.68 -21.39 -70.14
N SER A 296 -0.96 -22.27 -69.43
CA SER A 296 -0.87 -22.31 -67.96
C SER A 296 0.54 -21.93 -67.50
N PHE A 297 0.65 -21.03 -66.54
CA PHE A 297 1.93 -20.55 -66.02
C PHE A 297 2.46 -21.43 -64.88
N ARG A 298 3.76 -21.69 -64.85
CA ARG A 298 4.42 -22.41 -63.74
C ARG A 298 4.53 -21.53 -62.49
N LYS A 299 4.71 -22.15 -61.31
CA LYS A 299 4.81 -21.42 -60.04
C LYS A 299 6.01 -20.46 -59.99
N GLU A 300 7.11 -20.78 -60.69
CA GLU A 300 8.29 -19.92 -60.76
C GLU A 300 8.17 -18.77 -61.78
N GLN A 301 7.19 -18.83 -62.69
CA GLN A 301 7.00 -17.78 -63.70
C GLN A 301 6.19 -16.63 -63.12
N ASN A 302 6.69 -15.40 -63.27
CA ASN A 302 5.94 -14.22 -62.85
C ASN A 302 4.86 -13.91 -63.90
N ALA A 303 3.68 -14.50 -63.73
CA ALA A 303 2.53 -14.32 -64.62
C ALA A 303 1.97 -12.89 -64.68
N THR A 304 2.52 -11.96 -63.89
CA THR A 304 2.21 -10.51 -63.98
C THR A 304 3.14 -9.76 -64.93
N ASP A 305 4.20 -10.41 -65.42
CA ASP A 305 5.08 -9.87 -66.45
C ASP A 305 4.45 -10.05 -67.83
N VAL A 306 4.23 -8.92 -68.51
CA VAL A 306 3.64 -8.85 -69.85
C VAL A 306 4.47 -9.64 -70.86
N ALA A 307 5.80 -9.69 -70.70
CA ALA A 307 6.67 -10.42 -71.62
C ALA A 307 6.37 -11.93 -71.62
N VAL A 308 6.07 -12.50 -70.44
CA VAL A 308 5.73 -13.92 -70.29
C VAL A 308 4.38 -14.22 -70.94
N VAL A 309 3.39 -13.35 -70.75
CA VAL A 309 2.06 -13.52 -71.34
C VAL A 309 2.10 -13.39 -72.86
N ARG A 310 2.83 -12.40 -73.38
CA ARG A 310 3.04 -12.22 -74.82
C ARG A 310 3.72 -13.44 -75.45
N GLN A 311 4.77 -13.97 -74.82
CA GLN A 311 5.47 -15.16 -75.31
C GLN A 311 4.56 -16.40 -75.39
N GLU A 312 3.78 -16.68 -74.33
CA GLU A 312 2.86 -17.82 -74.32
C GLU A 312 1.70 -17.65 -75.32
N PHE A 313 1.24 -16.42 -75.55
CA PHE A 313 0.24 -16.11 -76.57
C PHE A 313 0.79 -16.29 -77.99
N GLU A 314 2.01 -15.82 -78.27
CA GLU A 314 2.68 -16.07 -79.54
C GLU A 314 2.90 -17.56 -79.80
N GLU A 315 3.24 -18.34 -78.77
CA GLU A 315 3.39 -19.79 -78.90
C GLU A 315 2.05 -20.50 -79.17
N LEU A 316 0.94 -20.01 -78.59
CA LEU A 316 -0.40 -20.45 -78.99
C LEU A 316 -0.68 -20.15 -80.46
N LEU A 317 -0.34 -18.94 -80.95
CA LEU A 317 -0.52 -18.57 -82.36
C LEU A 317 0.36 -19.41 -83.28
N ARG A 318 1.61 -19.71 -82.92
CA ARG A 318 2.49 -20.61 -83.68
C ARG A 318 1.90 -22.02 -83.79
N ARG A 319 1.38 -22.55 -82.68
CA ARG A 319 0.68 -23.86 -82.67
C ARG A 319 -0.55 -23.85 -83.59
N LEU A 320 -1.36 -22.79 -83.56
CA LEU A 320 -2.52 -22.66 -84.45
C LEU A 320 -2.10 -22.51 -85.93
N ASN A 321 -1.11 -21.66 -86.21
CA ASN A 321 -0.56 -21.46 -87.55
C ASN A 321 -0.03 -22.76 -88.17
N SER A 322 0.63 -23.62 -87.36
CA SER A 322 1.12 -24.92 -87.84
C SER A 322 0.01 -25.88 -88.29
N GLN A 323 -1.24 -25.66 -87.83
CA GLN A 323 -2.40 -26.48 -88.18
C GLN A 323 -3.22 -25.93 -89.35
N VAL A 324 -3.01 -24.67 -89.76
CA VAL A 324 -3.82 -23.99 -90.79
C VAL A 324 -3.84 -24.79 -92.10
N ILE A 325 -2.66 -25.21 -92.60
CA ILE A 325 -2.55 -25.92 -93.88
C ILE A 325 -3.35 -27.24 -93.85
N LEU A 326 -3.21 -27.99 -92.76
CA LEU A 326 -3.94 -29.25 -92.56
C LEU A 326 -5.46 -29.01 -92.50
N ARG A 327 -5.91 -28.02 -91.72
CA ARG A 327 -7.33 -27.69 -91.55
C ARG A 327 -7.96 -27.17 -92.85
N MET A 328 -7.25 -26.34 -93.60
CA MET A 328 -7.69 -25.87 -94.92
C MET A 328 -7.83 -27.02 -95.92
N HIS A 329 -6.94 -28.02 -95.88
CA HIS A 329 -7.05 -29.22 -96.72
C HIS A 329 -8.30 -30.05 -96.42
N GLN A 330 -8.71 -30.11 -95.15
CA GLN A 330 -9.86 -30.91 -94.72
C GLN A 330 -11.20 -30.22 -94.97
N GLU A 331 -11.24 -28.90 -95.07
CA GLU A 331 -12.46 -28.13 -95.39
C GLU A 331 -12.69 -28.12 -96.91
N ARG A 332 -13.93 -28.16 -97.39
CA ARG A 332 -14.25 -28.15 -98.84
C ARG A 332 -14.73 -26.79 -99.32
N ASP A 333 -15.37 -26.02 -98.45
CA ASP A 333 -15.91 -24.69 -98.78
C ASP A 333 -14.78 -23.65 -98.87
N THR A 334 -14.66 -22.99 -100.02
CA THR A 334 -13.66 -21.95 -100.27
C THR A 334 -13.79 -20.74 -99.35
N GLN A 335 -15.01 -20.35 -98.96
CA GLN A 335 -15.23 -19.24 -98.03
C GLN A 335 -14.79 -19.61 -96.61
N ARG A 336 -15.11 -20.85 -96.16
CA ARG A 336 -14.66 -21.36 -94.86
C ARG A 336 -13.14 -21.54 -94.83
N ARG A 337 -12.52 -22.01 -95.91
CA ARG A 337 -11.05 -22.07 -96.04
C ARG A 337 -10.39 -20.70 -95.86
N GLY A 338 -10.97 -19.64 -96.45
CA GLY A 338 -10.52 -18.27 -96.23
C GLY A 338 -10.59 -17.86 -94.76
N ARG A 339 -11.71 -18.16 -94.08
CA ARG A 339 -11.87 -17.90 -92.64
C ARG A 339 -10.90 -18.70 -91.76
N ILE A 340 -10.58 -19.95 -92.12
CA ILE A 340 -9.57 -20.77 -91.43
C ILE A 340 -8.17 -20.17 -91.57
N LEU A 341 -7.82 -19.64 -92.75
CA LEU A 341 -6.54 -18.96 -93.00
C LEU A 341 -6.43 -17.67 -92.17
N ASP A 342 -7.50 -16.88 -92.13
CA ASP A 342 -7.52 -15.59 -91.44
C ASP A 342 -7.59 -15.72 -89.91
N PHE A 343 -8.10 -16.84 -89.39
CA PHE A 343 -8.38 -17.02 -87.97
C PHE A 343 -7.19 -16.74 -87.03
N PRO A 344 -5.98 -17.30 -87.24
CA PRO A 344 -4.83 -17.00 -86.37
C PRO A 344 -4.46 -15.51 -86.39
N HIS A 345 -4.64 -14.83 -87.52
CA HIS A 345 -4.39 -13.39 -87.60
C HIS A 345 -5.45 -12.60 -86.82
N GLN A 346 -6.74 -12.94 -86.97
CA GLN A 346 -7.85 -12.35 -86.21
C GLN A 346 -7.68 -12.54 -84.70
N LEU A 347 -7.27 -13.74 -84.27
CA LEU A 347 -6.94 -14.03 -82.88
C LEU A 347 -5.71 -13.21 -82.41
N GLY A 348 -4.69 -13.08 -83.26
CA GLY A 348 -3.48 -12.32 -82.97
C GLY A 348 -3.72 -10.86 -82.61
N GLN A 349 -4.74 -10.22 -83.22
CA GLN A 349 -5.13 -8.83 -82.91
C GLN A 349 -5.57 -8.62 -81.47
N LEU A 350 -5.97 -9.68 -80.76
CA LEU A 350 -6.38 -9.63 -79.37
C LEU A 350 -5.19 -9.65 -78.39
N GLY A 351 -3.99 -10.02 -78.86
CA GLY A 351 -2.81 -10.23 -78.01
C GLY A 351 -2.40 -8.98 -77.23
N GLU A 352 -2.33 -7.82 -77.88
CA GLU A 352 -1.96 -6.55 -77.23
C GLU A 352 -3.00 -6.11 -76.19
N ARG A 353 -4.30 -6.25 -76.50
CA ARG A 353 -5.37 -5.92 -75.54
C ARG A 353 -5.43 -6.88 -74.36
N LEU A 354 -5.13 -8.16 -74.59
CA LEU A 354 -4.99 -9.16 -73.54
C LEU A 354 -3.82 -8.82 -72.61
N CYS A 355 -2.67 -8.43 -73.18
CA CYS A 355 -1.49 -7.99 -72.42
C CYS A 355 -1.82 -6.78 -71.54
N LEU A 356 -2.44 -5.75 -72.11
CA LEU A 356 -2.88 -4.55 -71.38
C LEU A 356 -3.84 -4.91 -70.24
N PHE A 357 -4.83 -5.76 -70.50
CA PHE A 357 -5.77 -6.20 -69.49
C PHE A 357 -5.07 -6.94 -68.34
N VAL A 358 -4.17 -7.88 -68.67
CA VAL A 358 -3.44 -8.67 -67.67
C VAL A 358 -2.56 -7.79 -66.79
N GLU A 359 -1.83 -6.84 -67.39
CA GLU A 359 -1.00 -5.89 -66.67
C GLU A 359 -1.83 -5.08 -65.67
N LEU A 360 -2.94 -4.51 -66.11
CA LEU A 360 -3.77 -3.66 -65.25
C LEU A 360 -4.53 -4.45 -64.17
N ALA A 361 -5.00 -5.66 -64.48
CA ALA A 361 -5.83 -6.46 -63.59
C ALA A 361 -5.03 -7.24 -62.52
N PHE A 362 -3.84 -7.75 -62.87
CA PHE A 362 -3.13 -8.70 -62.01
C PHE A 362 -1.79 -8.18 -61.44
N SER A 363 -1.22 -7.10 -61.98
CA SER A 363 0.01 -6.50 -61.45
C SER A 363 -0.17 -5.93 -60.03
N GLY A 364 0.89 -5.98 -59.22
CA GLY A 364 0.94 -5.34 -57.90
C GLY A 364 1.32 -3.86 -57.98
N ASN A 365 0.93 -3.06 -56.98
CA ASN A 365 1.47 -1.71 -56.74
C ASN A 365 1.90 -1.60 -55.26
N ARG A 366 2.40 -0.43 -54.82
CA ARG A 366 2.83 -0.21 -53.43
C ARG A 366 1.75 -0.48 -52.37
N TYR A 367 0.47 -0.44 -52.75
CA TYR A 367 -0.67 -0.54 -51.84
C TYR A 367 -1.48 -1.84 -52.01
N GLN A 368 -1.34 -2.53 -53.15
CA GLN A 368 -2.09 -3.73 -53.52
C GLN A 368 -1.12 -4.79 -54.05
N ARG A 369 -1.14 -5.99 -53.44
CA ARG A 369 -0.33 -7.12 -53.91
C ARG A 369 -0.77 -7.61 -55.29
N SER A 370 0.16 -8.19 -56.04
CA SER A 370 -0.14 -8.88 -57.30
C SER A 370 -1.03 -10.10 -57.06
N SER A 371 -1.93 -10.36 -58.00
CA SER A 371 -2.75 -11.57 -58.00
C SER A 371 -2.03 -12.71 -58.72
N GLN A 372 -2.12 -13.93 -58.21
CA GLN A 372 -1.45 -15.10 -58.80
C GLN A 372 -2.21 -15.61 -60.03
N LEU A 373 -1.98 -15.00 -61.19
CA LEU A 373 -2.52 -15.47 -62.46
C LEU A 373 -1.90 -16.84 -62.82
N ARG A 374 -2.74 -17.85 -63.08
CA ARG A 374 -2.32 -19.23 -63.43
C ARG A 374 -2.35 -19.52 -64.92
N GLY A 375 -2.98 -18.67 -65.72
CA GLY A 375 -3.08 -18.86 -67.16
C GLY A 375 -4.22 -18.09 -67.78
N PHE A 376 -4.24 -18.05 -69.11
CA PHE A 376 -5.37 -17.57 -69.91
C PHE A 376 -5.89 -18.70 -70.80
N TYR A 377 -7.21 -18.80 -70.93
CA TYR A 377 -7.88 -19.94 -71.58
C TYR A 377 -9.04 -19.47 -72.43
N LEU A 378 -9.10 -19.88 -73.69
CA LEU A 378 -10.20 -19.58 -74.60
C LEU A 378 -11.26 -20.68 -74.51
N THR A 379 -12.52 -20.28 -74.34
CA THR A 379 -13.65 -21.19 -74.24
C THR A 379 -14.82 -20.72 -75.11
N SER A 380 -15.58 -21.68 -75.62
CA SER A 380 -16.82 -21.40 -76.33
C SER A 380 -17.94 -22.25 -75.74
N ALA A 381 -19.08 -21.61 -75.50
CA ALA A 381 -20.30 -22.26 -75.03
C ALA A 381 -21.43 -21.89 -76.00
N PRO A 382 -22.35 -22.82 -76.30
CA PRO A 382 -23.48 -22.54 -77.20
C PRO A 382 -24.30 -21.34 -76.72
N GLN A 383 -24.62 -20.46 -77.66
CA GLN A 383 -25.51 -19.33 -77.43
C GLN A 383 -26.96 -19.80 -77.55
N LEU A 384 -27.80 -19.33 -76.64
CA LEU A 384 -29.26 -19.49 -76.74
C LEU A 384 -29.76 -18.35 -77.63
N HIS A 385 -30.29 -18.66 -78.81
CA HIS A 385 -31.02 -17.66 -79.59
C HIS A 385 -32.41 -17.49 -78.96
N ASP A 386 -32.72 -16.25 -78.56
CA ASP A 386 -34.08 -15.87 -78.21
C ASP A 386 -34.86 -15.64 -79.52
N PRO A 387 -36.00 -16.31 -79.77
CA PRO A 387 -36.73 -16.12 -81.01
C PRO A 387 -37.77 -14.98 -80.94
N LEU A 388 -37.81 -14.16 -79.87
CA LEU A 388 -38.89 -13.20 -79.67
C LEU A 388 -38.43 -11.75 -79.53
N ASP A 389 -39.08 -10.88 -80.31
CA ASP A 389 -39.03 -9.43 -80.21
C ASP A 389 -39.55 -8.99 -78.82
N PRO A 390 -38.88 -8.07 -78.08
CA PRO A 390 -39.26 -7.64 -76.72
C PRO A 390 -40.72 -7.18 -76.55
N SER A 391 -41.39 -6.81 -77.64
CA SER A 391 -42.82 -6.51 -77.70
C SER A 391 -43.71 -7.74 -77.43
N THR A 392 -43.32 -8.91 -77.92
CA THR A 392 -44.09 -10.17 -77.83
C THR A 392 -43.92 -10.90 -76.49
N THR A 393 -42.77 -10.76 -75.83
CA THR A 393 -42.55 -11.27 -74.47
C THR A 393 -43.37 -10.53 -73.41
N GLY A 394 -43.67 -9.24 -73.63
CA GLY A 394 -44.57 -8.46 -72.79
C GLY A 394 -46.04 -8.92 -72.85
N ILE A 395 -46.50 -9.37 -74.02
CA ILE A 395 -47.88 -9.82 -74.24
C ILE A 395 -48.14 -11.19 -73.58
N GLY A 396 -47.19 -12.13 -73.70
CA GLY A 396 -47.29 -13.45 -73.07
C GLY A 396 -47.32 -13.40 -71.53
N ARG A 397 -46.61 -12.44 -70.94
CA ARG A 397 -46.54 -12.23 -69.48
C ARG A 397 -47.84 -11.65 -68.90
N ASN A 398 -48.57 -10.85 -69.68
CA ASN A 398 -49.87 -10.31 -69.30
C ASN A 398 -51.03 -11.30 -69.54
N LEU A 399 -50.87 -12.27 -70.45
CA LEU A 399 -51.85 -13.32 -70.74
C LEU A 399 -51.68 -14.59 -69.87
N GLY A 400 -50.72 -14.61 -68.94
CA GLY A 400 -50.53 -15.71 -67.99
C GLY A 400 -50.07 -17.03 -68.60
N LEU A 401 -49.59 -17.03 -69.86
CA LEU A 401 -49.05 -18.23 -70.50
C LEU A 401 -47.67 -18.54 -69.88
N ALA A 402 -47.58 -19.66 -69.17
CA ALA A 402 -46.29 -20.20 -68.74
C ALA A 402 -45.47 -20.54 -69.99
N GLY A 403 -44.36 -19.83 -70.21
CA GLY A 403 -43.41 -20.06 -71.30
C GLY A 403 -42.64 -21.37 -71.15
N SER A 404 -43.34 -22.49 -71.05
CA SER A 404 -42.75 -23.82 -70.92
C SER A 404 -43.21 -24.69 -72.08
N SER A 405 -42.52 -24.57 -73.23
CA SER A 405 -42.25 -25.65 -74.21
C SER A 405 -41.91 -25.14 -75.63
N LEU A 406 -41.16 -24.04 -75.78
CA LEU A 406 -40.59 -23.70 -77.09
C LEU A 406 -39.18 -24.31 -77.22
N PRO A 407 -38.83 -24.97 -78.35
CA PRO A 407 -37.49 -25.47 -78.58
C PRO A 407 -36.53 -24.29 -78.65
N THR A 408 -35.67 -24.15 -77.64
CA THR A 408 -34.62 -23.14 -77.66
C THR A 408 -33.56 -23.56 -78.69
N TYR A 409 -33.51 -22.84 -79.82
CA TYR A 409 -32.50 -23.06 -80.83
C TYR A 409 -31.14 -22.63 -80.28
N ARG A 410 -30.19 -23.57 -80.30
CA ARG A 410 -28.82 -23.35 -79.85
C ARG A 410 -27.96 -23.17 -81.09
N SER A 411 -27.14 -22.13 -81.08
CA SER A 411 -26.10 -21.95 -82.07
C SER A 411 -24.74 -22.14 -81.41
N GLY A 412 -23.83 -22.84 -82.07
CA GLY A 412 -22.48 -23.15 -81.58
C GLY A 412 -22.36 -24.47 -80.80
N ARG A 413 -21.11 -24.89 -80.56
CA ARG A 413 -20.74 -26.10 -79.81
C ARG A 413 -19.94 -25.72 -78.57
N ALA A 414 -20.08 -26.50 -77.49
CA ALA A 414 -19.23 -26.36 -76.32
C ALA A 414 -17.82 -26.83 -76.67
N ARG A 415 -16.82 -25.96 -76.48
CA ARG A 415 -15.41 -26.27 -76.76
C ARG A 415 -14.50 -25.71 -75.66
N PHE A 416 -13.53 -26.52 -75.30
CA PHE A 416 -12.40 -26.24 -74.41
C PHE A 416 -12.75 -25.94 -72.95
N ILE A 417 -13.90 -26.42 -72.46
CA ILE A 417 -14.38 -26.17 -71.08
C ILE A 417 -14.06 -27.35 -70.15
N HIS A 418 -14.29 -28.60 -70.60
CA HIS A 418 -14.28 -29.76 -69.69
C HIS A 418 -12.90 -30.02 -69.08
N GLN A 419 -11.84 -30.23 -69.89
CA GLN A 419 -10.51 -30.48 -69.34
C GLN A 419 -9.90 -29.26 -68.67
N LEU A 420 -10.33 -28.04 -69.02
CA LEU A 420 -9.93 -26.84 -68.29
C LEU A 420 -10.34 -26.93 -66.81
N LEU A 421 -11.59 -27.30 -66.53
CA LEU A 421 -12.06 -27.45 -65.15
C LEU A 421 -11.49 -28.72 -64.49
N SER A 422 -11.57 -29.87 -65.16
CA SER A 422 -11.25 -31.17 -64.54
C SER A 422 -9.76 -31.51 -64.47
N ARG A 423 -8.94 -31.06 -65.44
CA ARG A 423 -7.50 -31.39 -65.54
C ARG A 423 -6.57 -30.25 -65.13
N VAL A 424 -7.02 -29.00 -65.20
CA VAL A 424 -6.19 -27.83 -64.83
C VAL A 424 -6.65 -27.22 -63.51
N ILE A 425 -7.89 -26.74 -63.43
CA ILE A 425 -8.35 -25.94 -62.30
C ILE A 425 -8.54 -26.77 -61.02
N PHE A 426 -9.26 -27.90 -61.09
CA PHE A 426 -9.54 -28.71 -59.89
C PHE A 426 -8.32 -29.38 -59.27
N PRO A 427 -7.35 -29.93 -60.04
CA PRO A 427 -6.11 -30.48 -59.48
C PRO A 427 -5.23 -29.44 -58.78
N GLU A 428 -5.35 -28.16 -59.14
CA GLU A 428 -4.63 -27.04 -58.50
C GLU A 428 -5.31 -26.53 -57.20
N ALA A 429 -6.31 -27.24 -56.67
CA ALA A 429 -7.07 -26.86 -55.46
C ALA A 429 -6.21 -26.58 -54.21
N ASP A 430 -5.05 -27.24 -54.10
CA ASP A 430 -4.13 -27.13 -52.96
C ASP A 430 -3.24 -25.88 -52.99
N LEU A 431 -3.19 -25.16 -54.12
CA LEU A 431 -2.40 -23.93 -54.26
C LEU A 431 -2.93 -22.78 -53.39
N ALA A 432 -4.20 -22.84 -52.97
CA ALA A 432 -4.79 -21.84 -52.07
C ALA A 432 -4.31 -22.04 -50.62
N GLY A 433 -3.54 -21.06 -50.12
CA GLY A 433 -2.98 -21.05 -48.77
C GLY A 433 -3.44 -19.85 -47.93
N LEU A 434 -3.59 -20.06 -46.61
CA LEU A 434 -3.78 -18.96 -45.65
C LEU A 434 -2.53 -18.07 -45.64
N ASP A 435 -2.73 -16.75 -45.51
CA ASP A 435 -1.63 -15.79 -45.34
C ASP A 435 -0.73 -16.19 -44.15
N ASP A 436 0.60 -16.13 -44.34
CA ASP A 436 1.62 -16.49 -43.36
C ASP A 436 1.41 -15.80 -42.01
N LYS A 437 0.88 -14.57 -42.02
CA LYS A 437 0.58 -13.81 -40.81
C LYS A 437 -0.55 -14.42 -39.99
N GLU A 438 -1.58 -14.98 -40.63
CA GLU A 438 -2.71 -15.59 -39.95
C GLU A 438 -2.34 -16.97 -39.39
N VAL A 439 -1.53 -17.74 -40.13
CA VAL A 439 -0.98 -19.03 -39.65
C VAL A 439 -0.19 -18.84 -38.36
N ARG A 440 0.75 -17.87 -38.33
CA ARG A 440 1.53 -17.53 -37.12
C ARG A 440 0.64 -17.14 -35.94
N ARG A 441 -0.45 -16.42 -36.19
CA ARG A 441 -1.40 -15.99 -35.15
C ARG A 441 -2.16 -17.16 -34.52
N ILE A 442 -2.54 -18.15 -35.34
CA ILE A 442 -3.22 -19.36 -34.88
C ILE A 442 -2.26 -20.21 -34.04
N ASP A 443 -1.03 -20.40 -34.51
CA ASP A 443 -0.02 -21.18 -33.80
C ASP A 443 0.30 -20.57 -32.42
N TRP A 444 0.48 -19.25 -32.35
CA TRP A 444 0.71 -18.57 -31.06
C TRP A 444 -0.46 -18.73 -30.08
N ARG A 445 -1.70 -18.71 -30.57
CA ARG A 445 -2.89 -18.94 -29.72
C ARG A 445 -2.96 -20.38 -29.22
N GLN A 446 -2.65 -21.35 -30.06
CA GLN A 446 -2.63 -22.75 -29.67
C GLN A 446 -1.51 -23.03 -28.67
N ARG A 447 -0.31 -22.49 -28.90
CA ARG A 447 0.81 -22.56 -27.95
C ARG A 447 0.45 -21.96 -26.59
N ALA A 448 -0.22 -20.81 -26.57
CA ALA A 448 -0.70 -20.20 -25.32
C ALA A 448 -1.75 -21.07 -24.60
N LEU A 449 -2.67 -21.70 -25.34
CA LEU A 449 -3.66 -22.61 -24.76
C LEU A 449 -3.01 -23.87 -24.18
N TYR A 450 -2.09 -24.50 -24.92
CA TYR A 450 -1.36 -25.68 -24.45
C TYR A 450 -0.47 -25.36 -23.26
N ALA A 451 0.21 -24.21 -23.26
CA ALA A 451 0.99 -23.75 -22.12
C ALA A 451 0.11 -23.53 -20.88
N GLY A 452 -1.08 -22.94 -21.05
CA GLY A 452 -2.03 -22.74 -19.95
C GLY A 452 -2.57 -24.06 -19.38
N ALA A 453 -2.92 -25.02 -20.24
CA ALA A 453 -3.39 -26.35 -19.81
C ALA A 453 -2.29 -27.14 -19.09
N ALA A 454 -1.06 -27.12 -19.62
CA ALA A 454 0.09 -27.76 -19.00
C ALA A 454 0.42 -27.13 -17.63
N ALA A 455 0.40 -25.80 -17.52
CA ALA A 455 0.61 -25.11 -16.25
C ALA A 455 -0.44 -25.49 -15.21
N CYS A 456 -1.71 -25.63 -15.60
CA CYS A 456 -2.79 -26.03 -14.70
C CYS A 456 -2.64 -27.48 -14.21
N LEU A 457 -2.25 -28.40 -15.11
CA LEU A 457 -2.00 -29.80 -14.75
C LEU A 457 -0.80 -29.93 -13.80
N VAL A 458 0.29 -29.20 -14.08
CA VAL A 458 1.46 -29.12 -13.20
C VAL A 458 1.06 -28.56 -11.83
N LEU A 459 0.27 -27.49 -11.77
CA LEU A 459 -0.18 -26.90 -10.51
C LEU A 459 -0.98 -27.89 -9.66
N CYS A 460 -1.97 -28.58 -10.25
CA CYS A 460 -2.77 -29.58 -9.54
C CYS A 460 -1.92 -30.79 -9.10
N GLY A 461 -1.00 -31.25 -9.95
CA GLY A 461 -0.06 -32.32 -9.62
C GLY A 461 0.85 -31.95 -8.46
N LEU A 462 1.37 -30.72 -8.43
CA LEU A 462 2.19 -30.22 -7.33
C LEU A 462 1.39 -30.11 -6.03
N LEU A 463 0.13 -29.67 -6.08
CA LEU A 463 -0.74 -29.57 -4.89
C LEU A 463 -1.00 -30.94 -4.26
N TRP A 464 -1.40 -31.94 -5.04
CA TRP A 464 -1.66 -33.28 -4.53
C TRP A 464 -0.38 -34.03 -4.14
N GLY A 465 0.69 -33.89 -4.93
CA GLY A 465 1.99 -34.47 -4.60
C GLY A 465 2.51 -33.95 -3.26
N ASN A 466 2.36 -32.65 -3.00
CA ASN A 466 2.76 -32.06 -1.74
C ASN A 466 1.89 -32.55 -0.57
N SER A 467 0.56 -32.62 -0.72
CA SER A 467 -0.34 -33.13 0.32
C SER A 467 -0.08 -34.61 0.64
N TYR A 468 0.14 -35.46 -0.37
CA TYR A 468 0.49 -36.87 -0.16
C TYR A 468 1.84 -37.02 0.55
N SER A 469 2.87 -36.32 0.07
CA SER A 469 4.21 -36.35 0.66
C SER A 469 4.21 -35.92 2.12
N ALA A 470 3.51 -34.82 2.45
CA ALA A 470 3.41 -34.32 3.81
C ALA A 470 2.69 -35.30 4.76
N ASN A 471 1.60 -35.93 4.32
CA ASN A 471 0.89 -36.92 5.14
C ASN A 471 1.68 -38.22 5.30
N HIS A 472 2.37 -38.67 4.24
CA HIS A 472 3.22 -39.85 4.29
C HIS A 472 4.43 -39.63 5.22
N GLY A 473 5.10 -38.48 5.11
CA GLY A 473 6.20 -38.10 6.00
C GLY A 473 5.79 -38.06 7.48
N ARG A 474 4.59 -37.55 7.78
CA ARG A 474 4.02 -37.57 9.14
C ARG A 474 3.78 -39.00 9.66
N LEU A 475 3.27 -39.91 8.83
CA LEU A 475 3.08 -41.30 9.23
C LEU A 475 4.41 -42.01 9.47
N GLU A 476 5.44 -41.72 8.67
CA GLU A 476 6.77 -42.29 8.87
C GLU A 476 7.41 -41.73 10.15
N GLN A 477 7.26 -40.44 10.44
CA GLN A 477 7.67 -39.85 11.71
C GLN A 477 7.00 -40.53 12.92
N LEU A 478 5.70 -40.84 12.84
CA LEU A 478 5.01 -41.59 13.90
C LEU A 478 5.60 -43.00 14.07
N ARG A 479 5.97 -43.65 12.96
CA ARG A 479 6.60 -44.98 13.00
C ARG A 479 7.97 -44.92 13.68
N GLU A 480 8.78 -43.93 13.37
CA GLU A 480 10.08 -43.69 14.01
C GLU A 480 9.92 -43.42 15.51
N LEU A 481 8.98 -42.54 15.89
CA LEU A 481 8.68 -42.25 17.30
C LEU A 481 8.17 -43.49 18.05
N ALA A 482 7.34 -44.33 17.42
CA ALA A 482 6.88 -45.58 18.04
C ALA A 482 8.04 -46.57 18.28
N GLN A 483 8.98 -46.68 17.35
CA GLN A 483 10.20 -47.49 17.53
C GLN A 483 11.10 -46.93 18.63
N GLN A 484 11.24 -45.59 18.69
CA GLN A 484 12.00 -44.91 19.74
C GLN A 484 11.38 -45.13 21.12
N LEU A 485 10.05 -44.99 21.24
CA LEU A 485 9.32 -45.23 22.49
C LEU A 485 9.48 -46.66 23.00
N THR A 486 9.46 -47.64 22.09
CA THR A 486 9.66 -49.04 22.44
C THR A 486 11.07 -49.26 23.02
N ARG A 487 12.10 -48.70 22.36
CA ARG A 487 13.49 -48.80 22.82
C ARG A 487 13.72 -48.08 24.16
N GLN A 488 13.16 -46.87 24.32
CA GLN A 488 13.27 -46.09 25.55
C GLN A 488 12.56 -46.81 26.72
N GLY A 489 11.39 -47.42 26.45
CA GLY A 489 10.65 -48.24 27.42
C GLY A 489 11.45 -49.44 27.93
N GLU A 490 12.17 -50.14 27.06
CA GLU A 490 13.03 -51.28 27.44
C GLU A 490 14.25 -50.87 28.28
N THR A 491 14.73 -49.63 28.14
CA THR A 491 15.90 -49.12 28.87
C THR A 491 15.59 -48.51 30.24
N LEU A 492 14.31 -48.20 30.52
CA LEU A 492 13.90 -47.53 31.76
C LEU A 492 13.97 -48.48 32.96
N LYS A 493 14.86 -48.16 33.91
CA LYS A 493 14.91 -48.83 35.22
C LYS A 493 13.95 -48.14 36.20
N PRO A 494 13.31 -48.86 37.14
CA PRO A 494 12.31 -48.31 38.07
C PRO A 494 12.80 -47.24 39.07
N ALA A 495 14.11 -46.95 39.10
CA ALA A 495 14.74 -46.21 40.20
C ALA A 495 15.13 -44.77 39.85
N ASP A 496 16.01 -44.45 38.88
CA ASP A 496 16.81 -43.23 39.10
C ASP A 496 16.97 -42.19 37.98
N ASP A 497 16.35 -42.32 36.80
CA ASP A 497 16.60 -41.32 35.75
C ASP A 497 15.34 -40.56 35.30
N VAL A 498 15.13 -39.38 35.90
CA VAL A 498 14.02 -38.47 35.58
C VAL A 498 14.15 -37.93 34.16
N GLN A 499 15.38 -37.70 33.69
CA GLN A 499 15.64 -37.26 32.33
C GLN A 499 15.28 -38.33 31.29
N GLN A 500 15.49 -39.62 31.59
CA GLN A 500 15.08 -40.70 30.69
C GLN A 500 13.56 -40.87 30.63
N ALA A 501 12.86 -40.70 31.74
CA ALA A 501 11.40 -40.71 31.73
C ALA A 501 10.82 -39.48 31.06
N LEU A 502 11.44 -38.31 31.27
CA LEU A 502 11.08 -37.11 30.53
C LEU A 502 11.26 -37.35 29.03
N ALA A 503 12.39 -37.89 28.59
CA ALA A 503 12.64 -38.18 27.18
C ALA A 503 11.61 -39.15 26.58
N LEU A 504 11.14 -40.13 27.36
CA LEU A 504 10.07 -41.03 26.96
C LEU A 504 8.69 -40.33 26.92
N LEU A 505 8.36 -39.51 27.92
CA LEU A 505 7.11 -38.73 27.94
C LEU A 505 7.08 -37.67 26.84
N ASP A 506 8.20 -37.01 26.56
CA ASP A 506 8.41 -36.06 25.47
C ASP A 506 8.22 -36.76 24.12
N SER A 507 8.82 -37.94 23.92
CA SER A 507 8.64 -38.72 22.70
C SER A 507 7.19 -39.17 22.52
N SER A 508 6.52 -39.52 23.63
CA SER A 508 5.12 -39.94 23.60
C SER A 508 4.18 -38.77 23.32
N TYR A 509 4.49 -37.58 23.84
CA TYR A 509 3.75 -36.37 23.54
C TYR A 509 4.03 -35.86 22.13
N ALA A 510 5.29 -35.90 21.67
CA ALA A 510 5.68 -35.56 20.31
C ALA A 510 4.89 -36.37 19.29
N ALA A 511 4.63 -37.65 19.57
CA ALA A 511 3.75 -38.48 18.74
C ALA A 511 2.35 -37.85 18.58
N THR A 512 1.74 -37.35 19.65
CA THR A 512 0.42 -36.68 19.59
C THR A 512 0.43 -35.39 18.76
N GLN A 513 1.59 -34.76 18.57
CA GLN A 513 1.73 -33.49 17.85
C GLN A 513 2.02 -33.66 16.35
N VAL A 514 2.35 -34.87 15.88
CA VAL A 514 2.70 -35.11 14.46
C VAL A 514 1.54 -34.78 13.52
N PHE A 515 0.30 -34.95 13.98
CA PHE A 515 -0.91 -34.51 13.28
C PHE A 515 -1.57 -33.34 14.01
N PRO A 516 -1.42 -32.09 13.54
CA PRO A 516 -2.11 -30.95 14.14
C PRO A 516 -3.64 -31.04 14.00
N ALA A 517 -4.36 -30.19 14.74
CA ALA A 517 -5.79 -30.06 14.57
C ALA A 517 -6.14 -29.69 13.11
N SER A 518 -7.26 -30.19 12.61
CA SER A 518 -7.72 -29.95 11.23
C SER A 518 -7.88 -28.47 10.90
N SER A 519 -7.96 -27.57 11.89
CA SER A 519 -8.01 -26.11 11.74
C SER A 519 -6.66 -25.45 11.52
N ASP A 520 -5.56 -26.13 11.84
CA ASP A 520 -4.23 -25.54 11.94
C ASP A 520 -3.29 -26.02 10.82
N ALA A 521 -3.58 -27.17 10.18
CA ALA A 521 -2.82 -27.68 9.04
C ALA A 521 -2.89 -26.72 7.83
N ALA A 522 -1.82 -26.46 7.09
CA ALA A 522 -1.89 -25.54 5.94
C ALA A 522 -2.88 -26.04 4.86
N LEU A 523 -3.60 -25.13 4.18
CA LEU A 523 -4.57 -25.49 3.12
C LEU A 523 -3.94 -26.35 2.01
N LEU A 524 -2.66 -26.12 1.70
CA LEU A 524 -1.87 -26.90 0.74
C LEU A 524 -1.63 -28.35 1.19
N GLU A 525 -1.56 -28.59 2.51
CA GLU A 525 -1.37 -29.92 3.08
C GLU A 525 -2.69 -30.67 3.27
N ARG A 526 -3.79 -29.93 3.44
CA ARG A 526 -5.12 -30.52 3.61
C ARG A 526 -5.59 -31.22 2.36
N GLY A 527 -5.48 -30.56 1.18
CA GLY A 527 -5.58 -31.13 -0.18
C GLY A 527 -6.69 -32.15 -0.52
N GLY A 528 -7.59 -32.48 0.42
CA GLY A 528 -8.47 -33.65 0.43
C GLY A 528 -7.89 -34.94 1.07
N LEU A 529 -6.63 -35.00 1.52
CA LEU A 529 -5.93 -36.25 1.90
C LEU A 529 -5.45 -36.34 3.38
N TYR A 530 -5.80 -35.37 4.22
CA TYR A 530 -5.32 -35.29 5.62
C TYR A 530 -5.79 -36.46 6.52
N GLN A 531 -4.87 -37.08 7.28
CA GLN A 531 -5.17 -38.28 8.11
C GLN A 531 -5.36 -38.02 9.63
N GLY A 532 -5.09 -36.80 10.12
CA GLY A 532 -5.07 -36.50 11.56
C GLY A 532 -6.29 -36.96 12.38
N PRO A 533 -7.54 -36.73 11.94
CA PRO A 533 -8.74 -37.11 12.69
C PRO A 533 -8.87 -38.62 13.00
N LYS A 534 -8.19 -39.49 12.24
CA LYS A 534 -8.22 -40.94 12.47
C LYS A 534 -7.18 -41.41 13.48
N VAL A 535 -6.07 -40.67 13.63
CA VAL A 535 -4.87 -41.11 14.36
C VAL A 535 -4.80 -40.50 15.76
N ASP A 536 -5.18 -39.22 15.90
CA ASP A 536 -5.03 -38.44 17.14
C ASP A 536 -5.65 -39.07 18.41
N PRO A 537 -6.90 -39.59 18.42
CA PRO A 537 -7.50 -40.16 19.63
C PRO A 537 -6.74 -41.36 20.22
N GLN A 538 -6.13 -42.18 19.35
CA GLN A 538 -5.37 -43.35 19.78
C GLN A 538 -4.03 -42.95 20.43
N LEU A 539 -3.38 -41.92 19.89
CA LEU A 539 -2.12 -41.39 20.42
C LEU A 539 -2.31 -40.72 21.78
N GLN A 540 -3.39 -39.93 21.95
CA GLN A 540 -3.69 -39.28 23.22
C GLN A 540 -3.97 -40.29 24.35
N GLN A 541 -4.68 -41.38 24.06
CA GLN A 541 -4.95 -42.44 25.04
C GLN A 541 -3.68 -43.18 25.44
N ALA A 542 -2.79 -43.47 24.48
CA ALA A 542 -1.51 -44.12 24.75
C ALA A 542 -0.61 -43.26 25.66
N TYR A 543 -0.49 -41.97 25.32
CA TYR A 543 0.29 -41.01 26.11
C TYR A 543 -0.22 -40.87 27.56
N ARG A 544 -1.55 -40.86 27.77
CA ARG A 544 -2.13 -40.76 29.11
C ARG A 544 -1.81 -41.95 30.00
N ARG A 545 -1.88 -43.18 29.47
CA ARG A 545 -1.47 -44.39 30.21
C ARG A 545 0.01 -44.32 30.60
N GLN A 546 0.83 -43.72 29.75
CA GLN A 546 2.25 -43.56 30.00
C GLN A 546 2.53 -42.53 31.11
N LEU A 547 1.77 -41.43 31.18
CA LEU A 547 1.82 -40.49 32.30
C LEU A 547 1.45 -41.15 33.65
N GLU A 548 0.40 -41.95 33.68
CA GLU A 548 -0.04 -42.63 34.90
C GLU A 548 0.96 -43.70 35.37
N ALA A 549 1.56 -44.44 34.43
CA ALA A 549 2.53 -45.49 34.75
C ALA A 549 3.91 -44.94 35.18
N GLU A 550 4.39 -43.88 34.53
CA GLU A 550 5.77 -43.41 34.72
C GLU A 550 5.89 -42.14 35.58
N LEU A 551 4.99 -41.17 35.46
CA LEU A 551 5.11 -39.87 36.13
C LEU A 551 4.50 -39.91 37.54
N LEU A 552 3.30 -40.46 37.69
CA LEU A 552 2.55 -40.43 38.96
C LEU A 552 3.31 -41.10 40.13
N PRO A 553 3.90 -42.30 39.99
CA PRO A 553 4.67 -42.92 41.07
C PRO A 553 5.93 -42.14 41.47
N ARG A 554 6.54 -41.41 40.53
CA ARG A 554 7.73 -40.58 40.79
C ARG A 554 7.38 -39.33 41.58
N VAL A 555 6.29 -38.66 41.19
CA VAL A 555 5.75 -37.50 41.93
C VAL A 555 5.42 -37.89 43.37
N ALA A 556 4.80 -39.04 43.58
CA ALA A 556 4.50 -39.52 44.92
C ALA A 556 5.76 -39.74 45.78
N ARG A 557 6.78 -40.43 45.25
CA ARG A 557 8.07 -40.62 45.95
C ARG A 557 8.78 -39.28 46.23
N GLN A 558 8.67 -38.31 45.32
CA GLN A 558 9.25 -36.98 45.49
C GLN A 558 8.59 -36.23 46.66
N LEU A 559 7.25 -36.26 46.75
CA LEU A 559 6.50 -35.68 47.86
C LEU A 559 6.83 -36.38 49.19
N GLU A 560 6.99 -37.70 49.21
CA GLU A 560 7.49 -38.42 50.40
C GLU A 560 8.88 -37.93 50.82
N GLY A 561 9.77 -37.68 49.85
CA GLY A 561 11.09 -37.11 50.09
C GLY A 561 11.02 -35.70 50.68
N GLN A 562 10.14 -34.84 50.16
CA GLN A 562 9.94 -33.49 50.70
C GLN A 562 9.42 -33.52 52.15
N ILE A 563 8.47 -34.40 52.47
CA ILE A 563 7.97 -34.56 53.85
C ILE A 563 9.10 -34.98 54.80
N ARG A 564 10.06 -35.79 54.34
CA ARG A 564 11.23 -36.16 55.15
C ARG A 564 12.27 -35.05 55.27
N ALA A 565 12.49 -34.27 54.22
CA ALA A 565 13.50 -33.21 54.18
C ALA A 565 13.07 -31.95 54.94
N ASN A 566 11.79 -31.59 54.87
CA ASN A 566 11.25 -30.35 55.44
C ASN A 566 10.85 -30.50 56.91
N ARG A 567 11.39 -31.48 57.64
CA ARG A 567 11.06 -31.69 59.05
C ARG A 567 11.36 -30.47 59.92
N ASP A 568 12.37 -29.68 59.57
CA ASP A 568 12.76 -28.48 60.31
C ASP A 568 12.06 -27.20 59.80
N ASP A 569 11.45 -27.24 58.61
CA ASP A 569 10.71 -26.13 58.00
C ASP A 569 9.20 -26.45 57.95
N ARG A 570 8.47 -25.90 58.92
CA ARG A 570 7.07 -26.23 59.17
C ARG A 570 6.13 -25.74 58.08
N GLU A 571 6.43 -24.61 57.43
CA GLU A 571 5.59 -24.09 56.35
C GLU A 571 5.66 -25.02 55.15
N LEU A 572 6.88 -25.43 54.79
CA LEU A 572 7.11 -26.38 53.71
C LEU A 572 6.58 -27.79 54.05
N LEU A 573 6.68 -28.22 55.31
CA LEU A 573 6.16 -29.51 55.77
C LEU A 573 4.63 -29.62 55.64
N LEU A 574 3.90 -28.54 55.98
CA LEU A 574 2.44 -28.51 55.87
C LEU A 574 2.00 -28.64 54.41
N GLY A 575 2.63 -27.88 53.51
CA GLY A 575 2.31 -27.93 52.10
C GLY A 575 2.70 -29.26 51.44
N SER A 576 3.85 -29.83 51.76
CA SER A 576 4.28 -31.14 51.25
C SER A 576 3.33 -32.26 51.69
N LEU A 577 2.88 -32.22 52.95
CA LEU A 577 1.91 -33.18 53.47
C LEU A 577 0.53 -33.03 52.82
N ARG A 578 0.07 -31.79 52.61
CA ARG A 578 -1.19 -31.50 51.87
C ARG A 578 -1.12 -32.05 50.45
N ALA A 579 -0.05 -31.75 49.70
CA ALA A 579 0.13 -32.21 48.33
C ALA A 579 0.15 -33.74 48.22
N TYR A 580 0.78 -34.44 49.18
CA TYR A 580 0.84 -35.90 49.20
C TYR A 580 -0.53 -36.54 49.44
N LEU A 581 -1.33 -36.01 50.36
CA LEU A 581 -2.68 -36.54 50.65
C LEU A 581 -3.65 -36.33 49.47
N MET A 582 -3.48 -35.29 48.66
CA MET A 582 -4.28 -35.01 47.46
C MET A 582 -4.07 -36.03 46.32
N LEU A 583 -2.99 -36.81 46.34
CA LEU A 583 -2.78 -37.90 45.37
C LEU A 583 -3.73 -39.09 45.63
N ASN A 584 -4.13 -39.29 46.89
CA ASN A 584 -5.07 -40.34 47.31
C ASN A 584 -6.52 -39.85 47.34
N LEU A 585 -6.77 -38.67 47.93
CA LEU A 585 -8.11 -38.13 48.15
C LEU A 585 -8.62 -37.35 46.94
N GLU A 586 -9.38 -37.99 46.05
CA GLU A 586 -9.93 -37.35 44.84
C GLU A 586 -10.81 -36.13 45.17
N GLU A 587 -11.67 -36.22 46.18
CA GLU A 587 -12.57 -35.12 46.60
C GLU A 587 -11.83 -33.88 47.15
N ARG A 588 -10.56 -34.02 47.53
CA ARG A 588 -9.72 -32.95 48.07
C ARG A 588 -8.60 -32.54 47.13
N ARG A 589 -8.58 -33.05 45.89
CA ARG A 589 -7.52 -32.80 44.91
C ARG A 589 -7.71 -31.43 44.25
N GLU A 590 -6.78 -30.51 44.52
CA GLU A 590 -6.74 -29.18 43.91
C GLU A 590 -5.62 -29.12 42.85
N PRO A 591 -5.95 -29.14 41.54
CA PRO A 591 -4.94 -29.20 40.48
C PRO A 591 -3.99 -27.99 40.47
N ALA A 592 -4.52 -26.78 40.75
CA ALA A 592 -3.73 -25.56 40.77
C ALA A 592 -2.66 -25.59 41.87
N PHE A 593 -3.07 -25.96 43.10
CA PHE A 593 -2.15 -26.11 44.23
C PHE A 593 -1.06 -27.15 43.94
N LEU A 594 -1.42 -28.33 43.41
CA LEU A 594 -0.43 -29.37 43.08
C LEU A 594 0.56 -28.92 42.00
N GLN A 595 0.10 -28.18 40.98
CA GLN A 595 0.98 -27.66 39.93
C GLN A 595 1.97 -26.64 40.47
N GLU A 596 1.48 -25.65 41.23
CA GLU A 596 2.33 -24.61 41.83
C GLU A 596 3.33 -25.22 42.82
N TRP A 597 2.87 -26.15 43.66
CA TRP A 597 3.70 -26.81 44.66
C TRP A 597 4.86 -27.60 44.05
N LEU A 598 4.58 -28.44 43.04
CA LEU A 598 5.61 -29.24 42.38
C LEU A 598 6.50 -28.42 41.44
N ALA A 599 5.96 -27.38 40.79
CA ALA A 599 6.76 -26.47 39.98
C ALA A 599 7.80 -25.73 40.83
N ALA A 600 7.44 -25.28 42.03
CA ALA A 600 8.39 -24.67 42.97
C ALA A 600 9.51 -25.65 43.35
N ASP A 601 9.21 -26.90 43.68
CA ASP A 601 10.23 -27.89 44.03
C ASP A 601 11.09 -28.30 42.82
N TRP A 602 10.52 -28.47 41.63
CA TRP A 602 11.29 -28.73 40.41
C TRP A 602 12.22 -27.56 40.05
N SER A 603 11.79 -26.32 40.28
CA SER A 603 12.63 -25.13 40.04
C SER A 603 13.91 -25.13 40.88
N LEU A 604 13.82 -25.65 42.10
CA LEU A 604 14.95 -25.78 43.04
C LEU A 604 15.83 -26.99 42.71
N ARG A 605 15.23 -28.16 42.47
CA ARG A 605 15.96 -29.41 42.23
C ARG A 605 16.71 -29.45 40.91
N TYR A 606 16.16 -28.81 39.89
CA TYR A 606 16.74 -28.77 38.55
C TYR A 606 17.20 -27.35 38.20
N ALA A 607 17.73 -26.61 39.18
CA ALA A 607 18.18 -25.23 38.99
C ALA A 607 19.20 -25.13 37.83
N GLY A 608 18.90 -24.29 36.83
CA GLY A 608 19.70 -24.16 35.61
C GLY A 608 19.34 -25.13 34.47
N ASP A 609 18.53 -26.17 34.74
CA ASP A 609 17.97 -27.07 33.73
C ASP A 609 16.49 -26.77 33.48
N ASN A 610 16.26 -25.65 32.79
CA ASN A 610 14.91 -25.19 32.43
C ASN A 610 14.14 -26.21 31.56
N ALA A 611 14.85 -27.07 30.82
CA ALA A 611 14.24 -28.09 29.96
C ALA A 611 13.54 -29.15 30.82
N THR A 612 14.23 -29.69 31.84
CA THR A 612 13.64 -30.66 32.76
C THR A 612 12.50 -30.04 33.60
N GLN A 613 12.68 -28.81 34.08
CA GLN A 613 11.65 -28.11 34.88
C GLN A 613 10.34 -27.93 34.11
N SER A 614 10.45 -27.35 32.91
CA SER A 614 9.28 -27.07 32.07
C SER A 614 8.64 -28.34 31.55
N GLY A 615 9.44 -29.34 31.18
CA GLY A 615 8.94 -30.65 30.73
C GLY A 615 8.11 -31.35 31.81
N LEU A 616 8.64 -31.49 33.03
CA LEU A 616 7.91 -32.12 34.14
C LEU A 616 6.63 -31.35 34.48
N GLY A 617 6.71 -30.02 34.55
CA GLY A 617 5.58 -29.12 34.76
C GLY A 617 4.45 -29.36 33.75
N GLN A 618 4.79 -29.38 32.46
CA GLN A 618 3.82 -29.57 31.39
C GLN A 618 3.21 -30.98 31.38
N HIS A 619 4.02 -32.03 31.55
CA HIS A 619 3.52 -33.40 31.62
C HIS A 619 2.61 -33.62 32.83
N PHE A 620 2.94 -33.03 33.98
CA PHE A 620 2.11 -33.09 35.18
C PHE A 620 0.82 -32.30 35.06
N GLN A 621 0.86 -31.12 34.44
CA GLN A 621 -0.35 -30.38 34.09
C GLN A 621 -1.30 -31.22 33.22
N ARG A 622 -0.75 -31.92 32.21
CA ARG A 622 -1.53 -32.80 31.33
C ARG A 622 -2.09 -34.03 32.05
N LEU A 623 -1.36 -34.57 33.04
CA LEU A 623 -1.87 -35.64 33.92
C LEU A 623 -3.06 -35.14 34.77
N LEU A 624 -2.94 -33.95 35.37
CA LEU A 624 -3.96 -33.35 36.22
C LEU A 624 -5.20 -32.85 35.45
N ALA A 625 -5.07 -32.59 34.14
CA ALA A 625 -6.17 -32.13 33.29
C ALA A 625 -7.29 -33.17 33.12
N GLY A 626 -7.07 -34.42 33.53
CA GLY A 626 -8.11 -35.45 33.58
C GLY A 626 -8.00 -36.34 34.83
N PRO A 627 -9.03 -37.16 35.11
CA PRO A 627 -9.00 -38.09 36.25
C PRO A 627 -7.90 -39.15 36.11
N PHE A 628 -7.22 -39.45 37.22
CA PHE A 628 -6.26 -40.55 37.34
C PHE A 628 -6.53 -41.33 38.64
N SER A 629 -6.13 -42.61 38.68
CA SER A 629 -6.38 -43.53 39.80
C SER A 629 -5.75 -43.06 41.13
N ALA A 630 -6.46 -43.24 42.25
CA ALA A 630 -5.97 -42.89 43.59
C ALA A 630 -4.65 -43.58 43.94
N TYR A 631 -3.66 -42.80 44.39
CA TYR A 631 -2.33 -43.30 44.74
C TYR A 631 -2.28 -43.76 46.23
N PRO A 632 -1.72 -44.95 46.54
CA PRO A 632 -1.62 -45.44 47.93
C PRO A 632 -0.55 -44.68 48.74
N VAL A 633 -0.94 -44.06 49.86
CA VAL A 633 -0.05 -43.23 50.72
C VAL A 633 0.61 -44.01 51.86
N ASN A 634 1.77 -43.51 52.33
CA ASN A 634 2.54 -44.05 53.45
C ASN A 634 2.06 -43.47 54.79
N GLU A 635 1.20 -44.21 55.48
CA GLU A 635 0.56 -43.79 56.74
C GLU A 635 1.54 -43.41 57.87
N ARG A 636 2.71 -44.05 57.95
CA ARG A 636 3.71 -43.74 58.99
C ARG A 636 4.33 -42.36 58.81
N LEU A 637 4.62 -41.99 57.56
CA LEU A 637 5.22 -40.70 57.23
C LEU A 637 4.26 -39.54 57.51
N VAL A 638 2.98 -39.75 57.23
CA VAL A 638 1.91 -38.78 57.51
C VAL A 638 1.80 -38.50 59.02
N ALA A 639 1.87 -39.55 59.85
CA ALA A 639 1.78 -39.42 61.31
C ALA A 639 2.95 -38.60 61.90
N GLU A 640 4.19 -38.84 61.45
CA GLU A 640 5.37 -38.12 61.93
C GLU A 640 5.34 -36.62 61.56
N ALA A 641 4.96 -36.29 60.32
CA ALA A 641 4.88 -34.91 59.85
C ALA A 641 3.86 -34.08 60.65
N ARG A 642 2.72 -34.69 60.99
CA ARG A 642 1.69 -34.06 61.83
C ARG A 642 2.18 -33.69 63.22
N GLN A 643 3.10 -34.45 63.80
CA GLN A 643 3.62 -34.20 65.14
C GLN A 643 4.49 -32.93 65.20
N ILE A 644 5.26 -32.65 64.16
CA ILE A 644 6.20 -31.51 64.13
C ILE A 644 5.49 -30.18 63.92
N LEU A 645 4.46 -30.16 63.08
CA LEU A 645 3.68 -28.95 62.74
C LEU A 645 2.96 -28.32 63.95
N ARG A 646 2.83 -29.04 65.07
CA ARG A 646 2.07 -28.61 66.26
C ARG A 646 2.80 -27.66 67.22
N SER A 647 3.88 -26.97 66.82
CA SER A 647 4.80 -26.27 67.76
C SER A 647 5.01 -24.73 67.58
N GLU A 648 4.16 -23.97 66.87
CA GLU A 648 4.16 -22.48 66.76
C GLU A 648 3.01 -21.81 67.56
N SER A 649 3.11 -20.51 67.91
CA SER A 649 2.00 -19.75 68.52
C SER A 649 0.87 -19.49 67.51
N LEU A 650 -0.35 -19.82 67.91
CA LEU A 650 -1.53 -19.79 67.06
C LEU A 650 -1.87 -18.36 66.53
N ALA A 651 -1.49 -17.30 67.24
CA ALA A 651 -1.82 -15.92 66.88
C ALA A 651 -1.21 -15.48 65.54
N ASN A 652 0.04 -15.85 65.25
CA ASN A 652 0.70 -15.50 63.98
C ASN A 652 0.15 -16.29 62.80
N VAL A 653 -0.21 -17.55 63.01
CA VAL A 653 -0.85 -18.39 61.99
C VAL A 653 -2.23 -17.85 61.64
N VAL A 654 -3.03 -17.53 62.68
CA VAL A 654 -4.38 -16.97 62.52
C VAL A 654 -4.34 -15.58 61.88
N TYR A 655 -3.41 -14.70 62.25
CA TYR A 655 -3.26 -13.39 61.61
C TYR A 655 -2.92 -13.50 60.12
N ARG A 656 -2.01 -14.42 59.78
CA ARG A 656 -1.62 -14.70 58.38
C ARG A 656 -2.80 -15.20 57.57
N MET A 657 -3.56 -16.16 58.08
CA MET A 657 -4.76 -16.67 57.41
C MET A 657 -5.85 -15.60 57.29
N LEU A 658 -6.05 -14.76 58.32
CA LEU A 658 -6.98 -13.64 58.27
C LEU A 658 -6.62 -12.65 57.17
N ARG A 659 -5.32 -12.35 57.01
CA ARG A 659 -4.83 -11.49 55.92
C ARG A 659 -5.03 -12.13 54.55
N ASP A 660 -4.79 -13.43 54.42
CA ASP A 660 -4.94 -14.16 53.15
C ASP A 660 -6.41 -14.26 52.71
N GLN A 661 -7.32 -14.58 53.63
CA GLN A 661 -8.76 -14.62 53.34
C GLN A 661 -9.32 -13.21 53.06
N ALA A 662 -8.79 -12.19 53.71
CA ALA A 662 -9.19 -10.80 53.46
C ALA A 662 -8.71 -10.25 52.11
N ARG A 663 -7.88 -10.98 51.35
CA ARG A 663 -7.46 -10.57 49.99
C ARG A 663 -8.63 -10.46 49.02
N SER A 664 -9.77 -11.08 49.31
CA SER A 664 -10.98 -10.94 48.49
C SER A 664 -11.71 -9.62 48.70
N LEU A 665 -11.37 -8.84 49.74
CA LEU A 665 -11.95 -7.52 49.95
C LEU A 665 -11.45 -6.55 48.87
N PRO A 666 -12.31 -5.66 48.33
CA PRO A 666 -11.88 -4.69 47.35
C PRO A 666 -10.81 -3.80 47.94
N GLU A 667 -9.74 -3.60 47.16
CA GLU A 667 -8.70 -2.63 47.51
C GLU A 667 -9.28 -1.22 47.55
N TYR A 668 -8.92 -0.48 48.59
CA TYR A 668 -9.30 0.90 48.78
C TYR A 668 -8.18 1.79 48.26
N SER A 669 -8.52 2.76 47.42
CA SER A 669 -7.58 3.82 47.02
C SER A 669 -8.26 5.19 47.08
N LEU A 670 -7.47 6.23 47.35
CA LEU A 670 -7.98 7.59 47.44
C LEU A 670 -8.49 8.09 46.08
N ALA A 671 -7.91 7.61 44.98
CA ALA A 671 -8.37 7.88 43.63
C ALA A 671 -9.84 7.46 43.41
N GLN A 672 -10.28 6.34 43.99
CA GLN A 672 -11.66 5.87 43.87
C GLN A 672 -12.66 6.82 44.57
N GLN A 673 -12.28 7.43 45.70
CA GLN A 673 -13.14 8.35 46.44
C GLN A 673 -13.19 9.75 45.81
N LEU A 674 -12.07 10.18 45.22
CA LEU A 674 -11.94 11.48 44.55
C LEU A 674 -12.58 11.50 43.15
N GLY A 675 -12.81 10.33 42.54
CA GLY A 675 -13.36 10.21 41.19
C GLY A 675 -12.55 10.98 40.16
N ASN A 676 -13.20 11.84 39.37
CA ASN A 676 -12.53 12.63 38.33
C ASN A 676 -11.52 13.65 38.89
N GLN A 677 -11.57 13.98 40.19
CA GLN A 677 -10.63 14.90 40.81
C GLN A 677 -9.31 14.23 41.23
N ALA A 678 -9.22 12.90 41.12
CA ALA A 678 -8.01 12.13 41.43
C ALA A 678 -6.80 12.51 40.54
N THR A 679 -7.04 12.96 39.31
CA THR A 679 -5.98 13.34 38.36
C THR A 679 -5.16 14.56 38.79
N LEU A 680 -5.62 15.29 39.82
CA LEU A 680 -4.87 16.39 40.41
C LEU A 680 -3.78 15.91 41.37
N PHE A 681 -3.85 14.64 41.79
CA PHE A 681 -2.93 14.03 42.73
C PHE A 681 -2.20 12.83 42.11
N LEU A 682 -0.87 12.92 42.11
CA LEU A 682 0.02 11.79 41.85
C LEU A 682 0.01 10.83 43.05
N GLY A 683 0.11 9.52 42.79
CA GLY A 683 0.14 8.49 43.83
C GLY A 683 -1.19 8.23 44.55
N SER A 684 -2.30 8.79 44.06
CA SER A 684 -3.65 8.60 44.63
C SER A 684 -4.21 7.18 44.40
N ASP A 685 -3.57 6.40 43.53
CA ASP A 685 -3.85 5.03 43.17
C ASP A 685 -3.22 3.99 44.11
N TYR A 686 -2.44 4.40 45.11
CA TYR A 686 -1.87 3.48 46.10
C TYR A 686 -2.96 2.59 46.72
N ALA A 687 -2.81 1.27 46.51
CA ALA A 687 -3.78 0.28 46.94
C ALA A 687 -3.61 -0.03 48.43
N ILE A 688 -4.57 0.42 49.22
CA ILE A 688 -4.72 0.01 50.62
C ILE A 688 -5.59 -1.25 50.63
N PRO A 689 -5.10 -2.39 51.13
CA PRO A 689 -5.94 -3.58 51.24
C PRO A 689 -7.22 -3.26 52.02
N GLY A 690 -8.39 -3.66 51.50
CA GLY A 690 -9.69 -3.28 52.07
C GLY A 690 -9.87 -3.67 53.54
N LEU A 691 -9.09 -4.66 54.00
CA LEU A 691 -8.96 -5.05 55.40
C LEU A 691 -8.55 -3.90 56.33
N TYR A 692 -7.70 -2.97 55.87
CA TYR A 692 -7.18 -1.83 56.64
C TYR A 692 -7.96 -0.55 56.38
N THR A 693 -9.29 -0.65 56.37
CA THR A 693 -10.21 0.50 56.33
C THR A 693 -11.09 0.47 57.58
N GLN A 694 -11.70 1.59 57.97
CA GLN A 694 -12.56 1.60 59.16
C GLN A 694 -13.76 0.65 58.98
N LYS A 695 -14.32 0.58 57.77
CA LYS A 695 -15.35 -0.40 57.39
C LYS A 695 -14.82 -1.84 57.42
N GLY A 696 -13.65 -2.10 56.86
CA GLY A 696 -12.99 -3.42 56.89
C GLY A 696 -12.70 -3.89 58.32
N TYR A 697 -12.30 -2.99 59.20
CA TYR A 697 -12.13 -3.26 60.61
C TYR A 697 -13.46 -3.70 61.27
N GLN A 698 -14.53 -2.94 61.10
CA GLN A 698 -15.83 -3.23 61.72
C GLN A 698 -16.50 -4.50 61.14
N GLN A 699 -16.49 -4.63 59.81
CA GLN A 699 -17.26 -5.67 59.11
C GLN A 699 -16.51 -7.00 58.97
N TYR A 700 -15.17 -6.99 59.03
CA TYR A 700 -14.36 -8.18 58.82
C TYR A 700 -13.57 -8.55 60.07
N PHE A 701 -12.73 -7.64 60.59
CA PHE A 701 -11.90 -7.94 61.77
C PHE A 701 -12.74 -8.15 63.04
N VAL A 702 -13.70 -7.27 63.33
CA VAL A 702 -14.55 -7.37 64.53
C VAL A 702 -15.66 -8.42 64.37
N ALA A 703 -16.39 -8.41 63.25
CA ALA A 703 -17.54 -9.30 63.06
C ALA A 703 -17.17 -10.76 62.73
N GLN A 704 -16.10 -10.99 61.97
CA GLN A 704 -15.71 -12.32 61.52
C GLN A 704 -14.43 -12.84 62.19
N GLY A 705 -13.61 -11.98 62.80
CA GLY A 705 -12.32 -12.39 63.38
C GLY A 705 -12.44 -13.57 64.35
N VAL A 706 -13.43 -13.55 65.24
CA VAL A 706 -13.63 -14.64 66.21
C VAL A 706 -14.25 -15.91 65.59
N SER A 707 -15.10 -15.78 64.56
CA SER A 707 -15.64 -16.95 63.84
C SER A 707 -14.58 -17.61 62.96
N LEU A 708 -13.71 -16.82 62.32
CA LEU A 708 -12.58 -17.29 61.51
C LEU A 708 -11.57 -18.05 62.37
N VAL A 709 -11.23 -17.49 63.55
CA VAL A 709 -10.41 -18.19 64.55
C VAL A 709 -11.04 -19.55 64.87
N ARG A 710 -12.37 -19.65 64.95
CA ARG A 710 -13.11 -20.89 65.23
C ARG A 710 -13.21 -21.85 64.03
N ASP A 711 -13.27 -21.35 62.79
CA ASP A 711 -13.31 -22.16 61.56
C ASP A 711 -11.94 -22.66 61.13
N ILE A 712 -10.88 -21.87 61.33
CA ILE A 712 -9.48 -22.32 61.17
C ILE A 712 -9.17 -23.48 62.14
N LEU A 713 -9.77 -23.46 63.33
CA LEU A 713 -9.72 -24.59 64.27
C LEU A 713 -10.53 -25.82 63.79
N ARG A 714 -11.44 -25.68 62.81
CA ARG A 714 -12.19 -26.78 62.17
C ARG A 714 -11.48 -27.38 60.96
N ASP A 715 -10.71 -26.61 60.18
CA ASP A 715 -9.95 -27.05 59.00
C ASP A 715 -8.66 -27.82 59.30
N ASN A 716 -8.54 -28.34 60.52
CA ASN A 716 -7.38 -29.03 61.06
C ASN A 716 -7.12 -30.45 60.49
N TRP A 717 -7.68 -30.79 59.32
CA TRP A 717 -7.62 -32.15 58.72
C TRP A 717 -6.20 -32.58 58.33
N VAL A 718 -5.32 -31.62 58.04
CA VAL A 718 -3.90 -31.87 57.77
C VAL A 718 -3.15 -32.22 59.06
N LEU A 719 -3.56 -31.72 60.23
CA LEU A 719 -2.84 -31.86 61.52
C LEU A 719 -3.41 -32.92 62.48
N GLY A 720 -4.68 -33.32 62.35
CA GLY A 720 -5.20 -34.59 62.91
C GLY A 720 -5.79 -34.61 64.33
N GLU A 721 -6.16 -33.49 64.99
CA GLU A 721 -6.88 -33.50 66.29
C GLU A 721 -7.95 -32.37 66.45
N GLY A 722 -8.88 -32.54 67.41
CA GLY A 722 -10.25 -31.98 67.41
C GLY A 722 -10.51 -30.59 68.02
N SER A 723 -11.15 -29.74 67.22
CA SER A 723 -12.24 -28.77 67.46
C SER A 723 -12.34 -27.74 68.63
N SER A 724 -11.49 -27.59 69.67
CA SER A 724 -11.68 -26.44 70.63
C SER A 724 -10.53 -26.04 71.58
N LEU A 725 -10.26 -24.72 71.72
CA LEU A 725 -9.38 -24.07 72.73
C LEU A 725 -10.15 -23.57 73.98
N SER A 726 -9.44 -23.22 75.07
CA SER A 726 -10.00 -22.58 76.28
C SER A 726 -10.30 -21.07 76.09
N ASP A 727 -11.30 -20.53 76.79
CA ASP A 727 -11.73 -19.13 76.62
C ASP A 727 -10.66 -18.09 77.03
N ASN A 728 -9.81 -18.40 78.02
CA ASN A 728 -8.72 -17.50 78.45
C ASN A 728 -7.58 -17.43 77.42
N ASP A 729 -7.27 -18.55 76.76
CA ASP A 729 -6.25 -18.58 75.71
C ASP A 729 -6.73 -17.87 74.44
N LEU A 730 -8.04 -17.95 74.17
CA LEU A 730 -8.70 -17.19 73.10
C LEU A 730 -8.58 -15.68 73.32
N SER A 731 -8.83 -15.18 74.54
CA SER A 731 -8.76 -13.73 74.83
C SER A 731 -7.33 -13.17 74.68
N ARG A 732 -6.30 -13.89 75.12
CA ARG A 732 -4.90 -13.48 74.93
C ARG A 732 -4.52 -13.42 73.46
N LEU A 733 -4.93 -14.43 72.68
CA LEU A 733 -4.71 -14.47 71.25
C LEU A 733 -5.36 -13.29 70.52
N LEU A 734 -6.56 -12.87 70.93
CA LEU A 734 -7.25 -11.73 70.32
C LEU A 734 -6.54 -10.38 70.58
N VAL A 735 -5.93 -10.17 71.75
CA VAL A 735 -5.15 -8.95 72.05
C VAL A 735 -3.90 -8.86 71.18
N GLU A 736 -3.15 -9.95 71.06
CA GLU A 736 -1.95 -10.01 70.20
C GLU A 736 -2.30 -9.81 68.72
N LEU A 737 -3.42 -10.39 68.27
CA LEU A 737 -3.94 -10.23 66.92
C LEU A 737 -4.30 -8.77 66.60
N GLU A 738 -4.94 -8.06 67.52
CA GLU A 738 -5.32 -6.65 67.35
C GLU A 738 -4.11 -5.71 67.28
N GLN A 739 -3.05 -5.98 68.05
CA GLN A 739 -1.81 -5.21 68.00
C GLN A 739 -1.09 -5.34 66.65
N LEU A 740 -0.99 -6.57 66.12
CA LEU A 740 -0.42 -6.82 64.79
C LEU A 740 -1.23 -6.13 63.70
N TYR A 741 -2.56 -6.22 63.79
CA TYR A 741 -3.47 -5.59 62.84
C TYR A 741 -3.29 -4.07 62.75
N PHE A 742 -3.32 -3.35 63.88
CA PHE A 742 -3.25 -1.89 63.88
C PHE A 742 -1.87 -1.33 63.56
N ARG A 743 -0.80 -2.11 63.80
CA ARG A 743 0.55 -1.76 63.33
C ARG A 743 0.58 -1.71 61.80
N ASP A 744 0.11 -2.76 61.15
CA ASP A 744 0.11 -2.85 59.69
C ASP A 744 -0.88 -1.84 59.09
N TYR A 745 -2.03 -1.62 59.73
CA TYR A 745 -2.98 -0.54 59.37
C TYR A 745 -2.31 0.83 59.30
N ALA A 746 -1.54 1.19 60.33
CA ALA A 746 -0.87 2.49 60.41
C ALA A 746 0.18 2.66 59.30
N ASN A 747 0.81 1.57 58.86
CA ASN A 747 1.83 1.61 57.81
C ASN A 747 1.22 1.83 56.44
N TYR A 748 0.16 1.10 56.07
CA TYR A 748 -0.52 1.28 54.77
C TYR A 748 -1.05 2.71 54.59
N TRP A 749 -1.72 3.27 55.61
CA TRP A 749 -2.20 4.65 55.55
C TRP A 749 -1.08 5.69 55.58
N GLY A 750 0.03 5.38 56.28
CA GLY A 750 1.20 6.25 56.30
C GLY A 750 1.88 6.33 54.93
N GLU A 751 2.03 5.19 54.25
CA GLU A 751 2.62 5.11 52.91
C GLU A 751 1.71 5.74 51.85
N ALA A 752 0.40 5.49 51.90
CA ALA A 752 -0.57 6.10 50.99
C ALA A 752 -0.46 7.63 51.01
N ILE A 753 -0.41 8.24 52.20
CA ILE A 753 -0.29 9.70 52.33
C ILE A 753 1.10 10.19 51.90
N ALA A 754 2.16 9.43 52.17
CA ALA A 754 3.52 9.81 51.79
C ALA A 754 3.76 9.81 50.27
N GLN A 755 3.05 8.95 49.52
CA GLN A 755 3.15 8.87 48.06
C GLN A 755 2.29 9.89 47.33
N LEU A 756 1.31 10.51 48.01
CA LEU A 756 0.51 11.57 47.43
C LEU A 756 1.35 12.80 47.11
N GLY A 757 1.15 13.37 45.92
CA GLY A 757 1.73 14.63 45.46
C GLY A 757 0.75 15.38 44.56
N LEU A 758 0.94 16.68 44.34
CA LEU A 758 0.16 17.42 43.34
C LEU A 758 0.82 17.33 41.96
N GLU A 759 0.00 17.25 40.91
CA GLU A 759 0.48 17.30 39.53
C GLU A 759 1.17 18.65 39.24
N PRO A 760 2.35 18.68 38.60
CA PRO A 760 3.03 19.93 38.27
C PRO A 760 2.24 20.81 37.28
N ILE A 761 2.31 22.13 37.44
CA ILE A 761 1.63 23.07 36.53
C ILE A 761 2.45 23.25 35.25
N GLY A 762 1.99 22.66 34.14
CA GLY A 762 2.69 22.75 32.85
C GLY A 762 2.38 23.99 32.00
N ASN A 763 1.20 24.60 32.17
CA ASN A 763 0.79 25.80 31.41
C ASN A 763 -0.26 26.63 32.17
N SER A 764 -0.48 27.87 31.74
CA SER A 764 -1.37 28.83 32.41
C SER A 764 -2.83 28.38 32.47
N ALA A 765 -3.35 27.75 31.42
CA ALA A 765 -4.72 27.24 31.42
C ALA A 765 -4.90 26.06 32.40
N GLN A 766 -3.95 25.12 32.42
CA GLN A 766 -3.93 23.99 33.34
C GLN A 766 -3.76 24.46 34.80
N GLY A 767 -2.88 25.43 35.05
CA GLY A 767 -2.68 26.00 36.38
C GLY A 767 -3.93 26.68 36.94
N ILE A 768 -4.64 27.47 36.11
CA ILE A 768 -5.91 28.10 36.53
C ILE A 768 -6.97 27.04 36.87
N LEU A 769 -7.08 25.97 36.08
CA LEU A 769 -8.02 24.88 36.34
C LEU A 769 -7.66 24.12 37.62
N GLN A 770 -6.40 23.76 37.82
CA GLN A 770 -5.93 23.08 39.03
C GLN A 770 -6.16 23.92 40.28
N LEU A 771 -5.80 25.20 40.25
CA LEU A 771 -6.05 26.13 41.36
C LEU A 771 -7.55 26.29 41.62
N SER A 772 -8.37 26.37 40.58
CA SER A 772 -9.84 26.47 40.71
C SER A 772 -10.45 25.23 41.37
N ALA A 773 -9.91 24.05 41.08
CA ALA A 773 -10.37 22.81 41.68
C ALA A 773 -9.95 22.72 43.16
N LEU A 774 -8.73 23.16 43.49
CA LEU A 774 -8.22 23.17 44.87
C LEU A 774 -8.94 24.17 45.77
N THR A 775 -9.44 25.29 45.23
CA THR A 775 -10.19 26.31 46.00
C THR A 775 -11.71 26.17 45.93
N ALA A 776 -12.23 25.18 45.20
CA ALA A 776 -13.66 24.91 45.12
C ALA A 776 -14.26 24.47 46.46
N ALA A 777 -15.57 24.66 46.64
CA ALA A 777 -16.29 24.22 47.84
C ALA A 777 -16.17 22.70 48.09
N ASN A 778 -16.03 21.91 47.01
CA ASN A 778 -15.75 20.47 47.04
C ASN A 778 -14.27 20.19 46.71
N SER A 779 -13.36 20.89 47.38
CA SER A 779 -11.92 20.75 47.16
C SER A 779 -11.46 19.29 47.37
N PRO A 780 -10.72 18.69 46.41
CA PRO A 780 -10.22 17.33 46.55
C PRO A 780 -9.16 17.20 47.66
N LEU A 781 -8.49 18.30 48.00
CA LEU A 781 -7.60 18.35 49.17
C LEU A 781 -8.39 18.16 50.48
N LEU A 782 -9.57 18.80 50.60
CA LEU A 782 -10.44 18.62 51.76
C LEU A 782 -11.01 17.19 51.81
N GLN A 783 -11.41 16.64 50.67
CA GLN A 783 -11.91 15.26 50.58
C GLN A 783 -10.85 14.25 51.03
N ILE A 784 -9.58 14.37 50.61
CA ILE A 784 -8.49 13.51 51.08
C ILE A 784 -8.35 13.60 52.61
N LEU A 785 -8.36 14.81 53.17
CA LEU A 785 -8.25 14.98 54.62
C LEU A 785 -9.43 14.36 55.38
N VAL A 786 -10.63 14.44 54.81
CA VAL A 786 -11.83 13.81 55.37
C VAL A 786 -11.71 12.28 55.34
N GLU A 787 -11.34 11.69 54.20
CA GLU A 787 -11.14 10.24 54.07
C GLU A 787 -10.05 9.71 55.02
N VAL A 788 -8.96 10.45 55.19
CA VAL A 788 -7.91 10.12 56.17
C VAL A 788 -8.48 10.16 57.58
N ARG A 789 -9.28 11.18 57.94
CA ARG A 789 -9.87 11.29 59.27
C ARG A 789 -10.88 10.18 59.54
N GLU A 790 -11.79 9.89 58.62
CA GLU A 790 -12.79 8.83 58.75
C GLU A 790 -12.14 7.44 58.93
N ASN A 791 -11.03 7.17 58.24
CA ASN A 791 -10.37 5.86 58.34
C ASN A 791 -9.38 5.73 59.51
N THR A 792 -8.80 6.83 59.99
CA THR A 792 -7.78 6.78 61.05
C THR A 792 -8.29 7.23 62.42
N ARG A 793 -9.56 7.67 62.52
CA ARG A 793 -10.22 8.03 63.79
C ARG A 793 -11.32 7.02 64.15
N PHE A 794 -11.11 6.32 65.26
CA PHE A 794 -12.06 5.37 65.85
C PHE A 794 -12.71 6.00 67.09
N ASP A 795 -13.92 6.55 66.93
CA ASP A 795 -14.70 7.03 68.08
C ASP A 795 -15.43 5.83 68.73
N LEU A 796 -15.26 5.64 70.04
CA LEU A 796 -16.05 4.66 70.80
C LEU A 796 -17.49 5.18 70.90
N PRO A 797 -18.52 4.39 70.56
CA PRO A 797 -19.89 4.84 70.76
C PRO A 797 -20.18 4.88 72.27
N ALA A 798 -20.50 6.07 72.79
CA ALA A 798 -21.31 6.21 73.99
C ALA A 798 -22.75 5.76 73.66
N ALA A 799 -22.95 4.47 73.38
CA ALA A 799 -24.26 3.89 73.17
C ALA A 799 -24.81 3.37 74.51
N ALA A 800 -25.17 4.29 75.39
CA ALA A 800 -26.06 4.00 76.51
C ALA A 800 -27.55 4.18 76.12
N ASP A 801 -27.86 4.97 75.09
CA ASP A 801 -29.24 5.35 74.77
C ASP A 801 -29.91 4.59 73.62
N GLN A 802 -29.17 3.79 72.82
CA GLN A 802 -29.75 3.03 71.69
C GLN A 802 -30.10 1.57 72.02
N VAL A 803 -29.90 1.14 73.26
CA VAL A 803 -30.23 -0.24 73.69
C VAL A 803 -31.72 -0.40 73.98
N ASP A 804 -32.43 0.67 74.35
CA ASP A 804 -33.86 0.63 74.66
C ASP A 804 -34.76 0.64 73.41
N GLU A 805 -34.34 1.25 72.29
CA GLU A 805 -35.13 1.29 71.05
C GLU A 805 -35.15 -0.04 70.28
N LEU A 806 -34.06 -0.81 70.33
CA LEU A 806 -33.95 -2.09 69.64
C LEU A 806 -34.64 -3.25 70.39
N ALA A 807 -34.83 -3.12 71.71
CA ALA A 807 -35.56 -4.08 72.52
C ALA A 807 -37.09 -4.05 72.25
N ALA A 808 -37.62 -2.92 71.75
CA ALA A 808 -39.05 -2.74 71.50
C ALA A 808 -39.56 -3.42 70.22
N GLN A 809 -38.69 -3.78 69.27
CA GLN A 809 -39.09 -4.32 67.96
C GLN A 809 -39.10 -5.86 67.88
N ALA A 810 -38.71 -6.55 68.96
CA ALA A 810 -38.70 -8.02 69.01
C ALA A 810 -40.03 -8.62 69.51
N LYS A 811 -41.13 -8.36 68.79
CA LYS A 811 -42.34 -9.19 68.87
C LYS A 811 -42.69 -9.67 67.47
N LEU A 812 -42.17 -10.84 67.09
CA LEU A 812 -42.79 -11.90 66.27
C LEU A 812 -41.73 -12.80 65.60
N GLY A 813 -41.58 -14.01 66.13
CA GLY A 813 -41.36 -15.26 65.37
C GLY A 813 -40.08 -15.43 64.53
N LYS A 814 -39.04 -16.02 65.13
CA LYS A 814 -38.40 -17.30 64.69
C LYS A 814 -37.16 -17.59 65.54
N LYS A 815 -37.19 -18.73 66.24
CA LYS A 815 -36.21 -19.19 67.24
C LYS A 815 -34.77 -19.43 66.72
N ALA A 816 -34.46 -19.12 65.46
CA ALA A 816 -33.12 -19.24 64.87
C ALA A 816 -32.26 -17.96 64.97
N LYS A 817 -32.88 -16.76 65.01
CA LYS A 817 -32.15 -15.49 65.18
C LYS A 817 -31.75 -15.18 66.63
N LEU A 818 -32.43 -15.80 67.59
CA LEU A 818 -32.13 -15.64 69.03
C LEU A 818 -30.82 -16.32 69.44
N ALA A 819 -30.41 -17.40 68.75
CA ALA A 819 -29.11 -18.04 68.99
C ALA A 819 -27.94 -17.23 68.37
N ALA A 820 -28.15 -16.60 67.22
CA ALA A 820 -27.18 -15.69 66.60
C ALA A 820 -27.03 -14.38 67.39
N ALA A 821 -28.15 -13.78 67.85
CA ALA A 821 -28.13 -12.59 68.69
C ALA A 821 -27.53 -12.85 70.09
N ALA A 822 -27.72 -14.04 70.66
CA ALA A 822 -27.08 -14.43 71.93
C ALA A 822 -25.57 -14.70 71.77
N ALA A 823 -25.12 -15.21 70.60
CA ALA A 823 -23.71 -15.34 70.26
C ALA A 823 -23.05 -13.97 69.98
N GLU A 824 -23.76 -13.04 69.32
CA GLU A 824 -23.34 -11.65 69.14
C GLU A 824 -23.22 -10.90 70.47
N GLN A 825 -24.09 -11.18 71.45
CA GLN A 825 -23.97 -10.62 72.80
C GLN A 825 -22.74 -11.13 73.58
N GLY A 826 -22.35 -12.40 73.39
CA GLY A 826 -21.11 -12.95 73.98
C GLY A 826 -19.84 -12.45 73.27
N LEU A 827 -19.88 -12.32 71.93
CA LEU A 827 -18.78 -11.80 71.12
C LEU A 827 -18.57 -10.29 71.33
N GLY A 828 -19.66 -9.53 71.47
CA GLY A 828 -19.63 -8.11 71.80
C GLY A 828 -19.11 -7.83 73.21
N ALA A 829 -19.27 -8.74 74.16
CA ALA A 829 -18.69 -8.62 75.51
C ALA A 829 -17.16 -8.80 75.52
N ILE A 830 -16.64 -9.74 74.71
CA ILE A 830 -15.18 -9.98 74.58
C ILE A 830 -14.52 -8.84 73.78
N ALA A 831 -15.14 -8.36 72.69
CA ALA A 831 -14.65 -7.21 71.92
C ALA A 831 -14.69 -5.89 72.70
N LYS A 832 -15.62 -5.72 73.66
CA LYS A 832 -15.65 -4.61 74.63
C LYS A 832 -14.56 -4.70 75.73
N SER A 833 -13.94 -5.86 75.91
CA SER A 833 -12.92 -6.11 76.94
C SER A 833 -11.47 -6.00 76.45
N LEU A 834 -11.27 -5.79 75.14
CA LEU A 834 -9.94 -5.62 74.54
C LEU A 834 -9.34 -4.23 74.88
N PRO A 835 -8.05 -4.12 75.21
CA PRO A 835 -7.41 -2.83 75.52
C PRO A 835 -7.30 -1.91 74.28
N ASP A 836 -7.85 -0.68 74.33
CA ASP A 836 -7.82 0.32 73.23
C ASP A 836 -6.43 0.92 72.88
N THR A 837 -5.35 0.30 73.36
CA THR A 837 -3.98 0.81 73.23
C THR A 837 -3.53 0.97 71.77
N ALA A 838 -3.83 -0.02 70.92
CA ALA A 838 -3.41 -0.03 69.52
C ALA A 838 -4.18 0.99 68.66
N ARG A 839 -5.49 1.17 68.91
CA ARG A 839 -6.35 2.16 68.22
C ARG A 839 -5.91 3.60 68.50
N LYS A 840 -5.61 3.91 69.78
CA LYS A 840 -5.13 5.24 70.19
C LYS A 840 -3.75 5.56 69.61
N ALA A 841 -2.90 4.54 69.42
CA ALA A 841 -1.60 4.72 68.77
C ALA A 841 -1.74 5.12 67.30
N LEU A 842 -2.70 4.52 66.58
CA LEU A 842 -3.02 4.88 65.19
C LEU A 842 -3.53 6.33 65.10
N GLN A 843 -4.52 6.72 65.91
CA GLN A 843 -5.06 8.09 65.93
C GLN A 843 -3.97 9.15 66.14
N ARG A 844 -3.07 8.93 67.11
CA ARG A 844 -1.99 9.89 67.42
C ARG A 844 -1.05 10.15 66.24
N ARG A 845 -0.85 9.17 65.34
CA ARG A 845 0.01 9.31 64.16
C ARG A 845 -0.55 10.29 63.13
N PHE A 846 -1.87 10.38 62.98
CA PHE A 846 -2.54 11.21 61.97
C PHE A 846 -3.15 12.51 62.51
N GLU A 847 -3.04 12.75 63.82
CA GLU A 847 -3.53 13.94 64.51
C GLU A 847 -3.13 15.29 63.87
N PRO A 848 -1.88 15.52 63.37
CA PRO A 848 -1.54 16.77 62.69
C PRO A 848 -2.39 17.05 61.44
N LEU A 849 -2.80 16.01 60.71
CA LEU A 849 -3.66 16.13 59.53
C LEU A 849 -5.13 16.31 59.93
N HIS A 850 -5.57 15.69 61.03
CA HIS A 850 -6.92 15.88 61.55
C HIS A 850 -7.19 17.33 61.96
N ARG A 851 -6.18 18.06 62.45
CA ARG A 851 -6.28 19.47 62.85
C ARG A 851 -6.43 20.45 61.68
N LEU A 852 -6.14 20.02 60.45
CA LEU A 852 -6.37 20.82 59.26
C LEU A 852 -7.85 20.91 58.88
N LEU A 853 -8.70 20.09 59.50
CA LEU A 853 -10.14 20.13 59.38
C LEU A 853 -10.79 20.70 60.63
N ASP A 854 -11.88 21.44 60.45
CA ASP A 854 -12.75 21.85 61.55
C ASP A 854 -13.72 20.73 61.97
N SER A 855 -14.56 21.01 62.97
CA SER A 855 -15.58 20.08 63.48
C SER A 855 -16.64 19.70 62.45
N ASN A 856 -16.84 20.51 61.41
CA ASN A 856 -17.82 20.30 60.36
C ASN A 856 -17.20 19.68 59.10
N SER A 857 -15.94 19.21 59.15
CA SER A 857 -15.21 18.67 57.99
C SER A 857 -14.81 19.73 56.95
N GLY A 858 -14.87 21.01 57.31
CA GLY A 858 -14.40 22.14 56.51
C GLY A 858 -12.92 22.46 56.76
N ALA A 859 -12.40 23.44 56.02
CA ALA A 859 -11.01 23.89 56.17
C ALA A 859 -10.78 24.56 57.52
N GLY A 860 -9.86 24.03 58.32
CA GLY A 860 -9.37 24.69 59.54
C GLY A 860 -8.70 26.04 59.24
N PRO A 861 -8.42 26.87 60.26
CA PRO A 861 -7.98 28.25 60.09
C PRO A 861 -6.67 28.39 59.27
N GLU A 862 -5.72 27.48 59.47
CA GLU A 862 -4.43 27.48 58.74
C GLU A 862 -4.60 27.07 57.27
N LEU A 863 -5.46 26.08 57.01
CA LEU A 863 -5.77 25.63 55.65
C LEU A 863 -6.60 26.67 54.90
N ALA A 864 -7.58 27.29 55.57
CA ALA A 864 -8.43 28.33 54.99
C ALA A 864 -7.62 29.56 54.53
N ALA A 865 -6.65 30.02 55.33
CA ALA A 865 -5.75 31.11 54.94
C ALA A 865 -4.89 30.75 53.71
N THR A 866 -4.51 29.48 53.56
CA THR A 866 -3.75 29.01 52.40
C THR A 866 -4.63 28.89 51.15
N LEU A 867 -5.87 28.38 51.29
CA LEU A 867 -6.84 28.34 50.20
C LEU A 867 -7.20 29.74 49.67
N GLN A 868 -7.27 30.75 50.55
CA GLN A 868 -7.46 32.15 50.15
C GLN A 868 -6.27 32.68 49.34
N ALA A 869 -5.04 32.36 49.73
CA ALA A 869 -3.84 32.75 48.97
C ALA A 869 -3.81 32.06 47.59
N LEU A 870 -4.24 30.80 47.49
CA LEU A 870 -4.36 30.09 46.21
C LEU A 870 -5.41 30.71 45.30
N ASP A 871 -6.53 31.21 45.85
CA ASP A 871 -7.55 31.89 45.04
C ASP A 871 -7.04 33.25 44.52
N ALA A 872 -6.29 34.00 45.34
CA ALA A 872 -5.61 35.22 44.90
C ALA A 872 -4.63 34.93 43.75
N LEU A 873 -3.86 33.84 43.83
CA LEU A 873 -2.95 33.41 42.77
C LEU A 873 -3.72 33.03 41.49
N ARG A 874 -4.83 32.29 41.62
CA ARG A 874 -5.71 31.94 40.51
C ARG A 874 -6.24 33.18 39.79
N LEU A 875 -6.70 34.19 40.53
CA LEU A 875 -7.17 35.45 39.95
C LEU A 875 -6.05 36.19 39.23
N GLN A 876 -4.84 36.21 39.79
CA GLN A 876 -3.67 36.84 39.18
C GLN A 876 -3.30 36.15 37.84
N LEU A 877 -3.20 34.82 37.81
CA LEU A 877 -2.93 34.06 36.58
C LEU A 877 -4.06 34.19 35.55
N SER A 878 -5.32 34.21 36.00
CA SER A 878 -6.48 34.43 35.12
C SER A 878 -6.43 35.81 34.47
N SER A 879 -6.03 36.85 35.22
CA SER A 879 -5.89 38.20 34.66
C SER A 879 -4.81 38.28 33.56
N GLN A 880 -3.70 37.54 33.72
CA GLN A 880 -2.65 37.42 32.71
C GLN A 880 -3.14 36.66 31.47
N ALA A 881 -3.82 35.52 31.66
CA ALA A 881 -4.26 34.67 30.56
C ALA A 881 -5.33 35.35 29.67
N HIS A 882 -6.14 36.25 30.23
CA HIS A 882 -7.17 37.00 29.50
C HIS A 882 -6.71 38.37 28.98
N ALA A 883 -5.45 38.76 29.24
CA ALA A 883 -4.90 39.99 28.68
C ALA A 883 -4.84 39.90 27.14
N SER A 884 -4.93 41.05 26.46
CA SER A 884 -4.81 41.12 24.99
C SER A 884 -3.45 40.65 24.46
N SER A 885 -2.43 40.65 25.32
CA SER A 885 -1.10 40.10 25.04
C SER A 885 -0.57 39.36 26.29
N PRO A 886 -0.92 38.07 26.46
CA PRO A 886 -0.61 37.31 27.66
C PRO A 886 0.90 37.26 27.98
N GLU A 887 1.75 37.11 26.96
CA GLU A 887 3.19 37.05 27.17
C GLU A 887 3.78 38.42 27.57
N GLN A 888 3.16 39.52 27.15
CA GLN A 888 3.54 40.86 27.62
C GLN A 888 3.14 41.08 29.07
N ALA A 889 1.93 40.68 29.45
CA ALA A 889 1.47 40.76 30.84
C ALA A 889 2.35 39.89 31.76
N ALA A 890 2.76 38.71 31.30
CA ALA A 890 3.73 37.85 32.01
C ALA A 890 5.10 38.53 32.18
N PHE A 891 5.59 39.20 31.14
CA PHE A 891 6.83 39.96 31.18
C PHE A 891 6.79 41.12 32.19
N GLU A 892 5.70 41.90 32.21
CA GLU A 892 5.49 43.00 33.15
C GLU A 892 5.36 42.49 34.60
N MET A 893 4.68 41.36 34.81
CA MET A 893 4.60 40.68 36.10
C MET A 893 5.98 40.19 36.57
N ALA A 894 6.74 39.54 35.70
CA ALA A 894 8.09 39.08 36.00
C ALA A 894 9.03 40.26 36.32
N GLN A 895 8.94 41.36 35.57
CA GLN A 895 9.69 42.59 35.81
C GLN A 895 9.34 43.18 37.19
N SER A 896 8.05 43.26 37.52
CA SER A 896 7.56 43.80 38.80
C SER A 896 8.04 42.95 39.98
N ARG A 897 7.95 41.62 39.88
CA ARG A 897 8.45 40.70 40.92
C ARG A 897 9.97 40.75 41.06
N MET A 898 10.73 40.75 39.96
CA MET A 898 12.19 40.92 39.98
C MET A 898 12.63 42.27 40.57
N SER A 899 11.79 43.30 40.48
CA SER A 899 12.01 44.60 41.11
C SER A 899 11.66 44.65 42.61
N GLY A 900 11.08 43.58 43.17
CA GLY A 900 10.79 43.45 44.60
C GLY A 900 9.36 43.80 45.03
N GLN A 901 8.39 43.84 44.12
CA GLN A 901 6.98 44.11 44.46
C GLN A 901 6.26 42.86 45.01
N PRO A 902 5.31 43.01 45.96
CA PRO A 902 4.56 41.88 46.53
C PRO A 902 3.55 41.30 45.54
N ASP A 903 3.36 39.98 45.58
CA ASP A 903 2.48 39.25 44.67
C ASP A 903 1.89 37.97 45.30
N ALA A 904 0.92 37.34 44.62
CA ALA A 904 0.19 36.19 45.16
C ALA A 904 1.05 34.92 45.27
N ILE A 905 2.06 34.75 44.40
CA ILE A 905 2.97 33.60 44.44
C ILE A 905 3.74 33.59 45.79
N ASN A 906 4.20 34.76 46.26
CA ASN A 906 4.89 34.85 47.54
C ASN A 906 3.95 34.55 48.73
N GLN A 907 2.69 34.99 48.65
CA GLN A 907 1.68 34.74 49.70
C GLN A 907 1.37 33.24 49.86
N VAL A 908 1.21 32.51 48.74
CA VAL A 908 1.00 31.06 48.76
C VAL A 908 2.19 30.35 49.41
N ARG A 909 3.42 30.70 49.01
CA ARG A 909 4.64 30.12 49.58
C ARG A 909 4.73 30.33 51.11
N SER A 910 4.44 31.54 51.59
CA SER A 910 4.50 31.85 53.02
C SER A 910 3.44 31.12 53.86
N ASN A 911 2.24 30.89 53.30
CA ASN A 911 1.16 30.20 53.99
C ASN A 911 1.37 28.68 53.98
N ALA A 912 1.82 28.13 52.84
CA ALA A 912 2.13 26.70 52.68
C ALA A 912 3.24 26.23 53.65
N ALA A 913 4.24 27.07 53.94
CA ALA A 913 5.32 26.77 54.88
C ALA A 913 4.87 26.54 56.34
N ARG A 914 3.64 26.93 56.71
CA ARG A 914 3.09 26.76 58.06
C ARG A 914 2.31 25.45 58.25
N LEU A 915 1.99 24.74 57.16
CA LEU A 915 1.18 23.53 57.19
C LEU A 915 2.04 22.28 57.49
N PRO A 916 1.47 21.24 58.13
CA PRO A 916 2.17 19.98 58.36
C PRO A 916 2.46 19.25 57.06
N GLN A 917 3.50 18.41 57.08
CA GLN A 917 3.85 17.56 55.95
C GLN A 917 2.85 16.40 55.82
N PRO A 918 2.51 15.98 54.58
CA PRO A 918 3.05 16.44 53.29
C PRO A 918 2.33 17.64 52.65
N VAL A 919 1.21 18.11 53.23
CA VAL A 919 0.34 19.15 52.63
C VAL A 919 1.08 20.47 52.38
N GLY A 920 1.96 20.89 53.31
CA GLY A 920 2.76 22.11 53.13
C GLY A 920 3.72 22.07 51.94
N ASN A 921 4.28 20.89 51.62
CA ASN A 921 5.14 20.72 50.45
C ASN A 921 4.34 20.80 49.14
N TRP A 922 3.18 20.14 49.08
CA TRP A 922 2.30 20.18 47.90
C TRP A 922 1.95 21.61 47.47
N LEU A 923 1.58 22.45 48.43
CA LEU A 923 1.16 23.83 48.14
C LEU A 923 2.34 24.78 47.87
N SER A 924 3.54 24.44 48.37
CA SER A 924 4.76 25.19 48.06
C SER A 924 5.22 24.95 46.61
N LEU A 925 5.08 23.71 46.10
CA LEU A 925 5.38 23.36 44.71
C LEU A 925 4.49 24.12 43.71
N ILE A 926 3.21 24.36 44.03
CA ILE A 926 2.33 25.19 43.21
C ILE A 926 2.90 26.60 43.02
N ALA A 927 3.48 27.19 44.08
CA ALA A 927 4.09 28.51 43.99
C ALA A 927 5.37 28.50 43.13
N ASP A 928 6.17 27.43 43.22
CA ASP A 928 7.36 27.23 42.38
C ASP A 928 6.99 27.08 40.89
N ASP A 929 6.03 26.22 40.57
CA ASP A 929 5.59 25.98 39.20
C ASP A 929 4.95 27.24 38.58
N SER A 930 4.14 27.96 39.36
CA SER A 930 3.55 29.23 38.92
C SER A 930 4.62 30.27 38.58
N TRP A 931 5.73 30.31 39.33
CA TRP A 931 6.83 31.22 39.04
C TRP A 931 7.61 30.84 37.77
N GLN A 932 7.89 29.54 37.58
CA GLN A 932 8.52 29.04 36.35
C GLN A 932 7.69 29.34 35.11
N LEU A 933 6.37 29.18 35.20
CA LEU A 933 5.45 29.46 34.13
C LEU A 933 5.46 30.94 33.72
N VAL A 934 5.41 31.86 34.69
CA VAL A 934 5.49 33.31 34.43
C VAL A 934 6.81 33.67 33.73
N LEU A 935 7.93 33.08 34.15
CA LEU A 935 9.24 33.28 33.52
C LEU A 935 9.31 32.72 32.09
N ALA A 936 8.68 31.58 31.83
CA ALA A 936 8.62 30.97 30.50
C ALA A 936 7.80 31.82 29.51
N ASP A 937 6.63 32.31 29.92
CA ASP A 937 5.80 33.21 29.10
C ASP A 937 6.52 34.55 28.86
N ALA A 938 7.18 35.12 29.89
CA ALA A 938 7.98 36.33 29.77
C ALA A 938 9.14 36.17 28.77
N TYR A 939 9.82 35.01 28.77
CA TYR A 939 10.84 34.68 27.78
C TYR A 939 10.28 34.62 26.35
N GLY A 940 9.07 34.07 26.17
CA GLY A 940 8.38 34.05 24.88
C GLY A 940 8.19 35.44 24.29
N TYR A 941 7.73 36.40 25.09
CA TYR A 941 7.62 37.81 24.69
C TYR A 941 8.99 38.42 24.36
N LEU A 942 9.97 38.23 25.24
CA LEU A 942 11.30 38.77 25.11
C LEU A 942 12.01 38.27 23.83
N ASN A 943 11.91 36.97 23.53
CA ASN A 943 12.49 36.37 22.33
C ASN A 943 11.81 36.86 21.04
N LYS A 944 10.48 37.10 21.06
CA LYS A 944 9.77 37.73 19.92
C LYS A 944 10.31 39.14 19.66
N ARG A 945 10.49 39.95 20.71
CA ARG A 945 11.06 41.30 20.61
C ARG A 945 12.50 41.29 20.13
N TYR A 946 13.33 40.40 20.68
CA TYR A 946 14.71 40.20 20.24
C TYR A 946 14.80 39.89 18.75
N ARG A 947 13.99 38.94 18.27
CA ARG A 947 14.02 38.52 16.85
C ARG A 947 13.60 39.63 15.90
N ASN A 948 12.62 40.43 16.28
CA ASN A 948 12.03 41.46 15.43
C ASN A 948 12.77 42.80 15.46
N GLU A 949 13.36 43.15 16.60
CA GLU A 949 13.99 44.46 16.79
C GLU A 949 15.52 44.34 16.63
N LEU A 950 16.18 43.53 17.47
CA LEU A 950 17.64 43.46 17.50
C LEU A 950 18.22 42.54 16.40
N TYR A 951 17.76 41.30 16.32
CA TYR A 951 18.32 40.30 15.40
C TYR A 951 17.91 40.57 13.93
N ALA A 952 16.71 41.10 13.68
CA ALA A 952 16.26 41.44 12.33
C ALA A 952 17.18 42.50 11.70
N PHE A 953 17.51 43.57 12.44
CA PHE A 953 18.45 44.59 12.01
C PHE A 953 19.85 43.99 11.76
N TYR A 954 20.37 43.23 12.73
CA TYR A 954 21.67 42.56 12.61
C TYR A 954 21.77 41.68 11.35
N LYS A 955 20.75 40.85 11.10
CA LYS A 955 20.71 39.93 9.96
C LYS A 955 20.65 40.66 8.61
N ALA A 956 19.87 41.74 8.53
CA ALA A 956 19.66 42.49 7.30
C ALA A 956 20.88 43.35 6.91
N SER A 957 21.52 43.97 7.90
CA SER A 957 22.51 45.01 7.65
C SER A 957 23.95 44.61 7.95
N LEU A 958 24.19 43.68 8.89
CA LEU A 958 25.55 43.37 9.39
C LEU A 958 26.03 41.95 9.05
N LEU A 959 25.24 40.91 9.38
CA LEU A 959 25.68 39.50 9.44
C LEU A 959 26.45 38.97 8.22
N LYS A 960 26.00 39.26 7.01
CA LYS A 960 26.56 38.69 5.76
C LYS A 960 27.49 39.64 5.02
N ARG A 961 27.78 40.82 5.59
CA ARG A 961 28.52 41.88 4.92
C ARG A 961 29.90 42.07 5.55
N TYR A 962 30.83 42.62 4.77
CA TYR A 962 32.14 42.99 5.27
C TYR A 962 32.01 44.24 6.16
N PRO A 963 32.58 44.31 7.39
CA PRO A 963 33.67 43.50 7.95
C PRO A 963 33.22 42.43 8.97
N PHE A 964 31.96 42.01 9.01
CA PHE A 964 31.54 40.87 9.86
C PHE A 964 31.80 39.53 9.16
N SER A 965 31.67 39.51 7.82
CA SER A 965 32.01 38.37 6.96
C SER A 965 33.22 38.67 6.07
N ALA A 966 34.33 37.94 6.25
CA ALA A 966 35.63 38.28 5.63
C ALA A 966 35.64 38.13 4.12
N LYS A 967 34.88 37.17 3.62
CA LYS A 967 34.81 36.84 2.20
C LYS A 967 33.62 37.49 1.50
N SER A 968 32.88 38.38 2.16
CA SER A 968 31.76 39.08 1.52
C SER A 968 32.28 40.10 0.51
N ASP A 969 31.65 40.20 -0.65
CA ASP A 969 31.90 41.27 -1.64
C ASP A 969 31.06 42.53 -1.36
N SER A 970 30.00 42.40 -0.54
CA SER A 970 29.16 43.52 -0.09
C SER A 970 29.63 44.05 1.26
N ASP A 971 29.73 45.37 1.36
CA ASP A 971 30.14 46.11 2.55
C ASP A 971 28.94 46.53 3.42
N VAL A 972 29.14 46.59 4.73
CA VAL A 972 28.22 47.22 5.67
C VAL A 972 28.20 48.73 5.38
N ALA A 973 27.02 49.32 5.22
CA ALA A 973 26.91 50.77 5.13
C ALA A 973 27.31 51.40 6.48
N ILE A 974 28.12 52.45 6.46
CA ILE A 974 28.56 53.13 7.70
C ILE A 974 27.36 53.62 8.52
N ALA A 975 26.28 54.06 7.86
CA ALA A 975 25.03 54.44 8.52
C ALA A 975 24.37 53.27 9.28
N ASP A 976 24.40 52.05 8.72
CA ASP A 976 23.84 50.86 9.38
C ASP A 976 24.71 50.43 10.58
N PHE A 977 26.03 50.50 10.44
CA PHE A 977 26.98 50.25 11.53
C PHE A 977 26.77 51.24 12.67
N ARG A 978 26.61 52.52 12.33
CA ARG A 978 26.28 53.61 13.27
C ARG A 978 25.00 53.32 14.03
N GLU A 979 23.91 53.05 13.32
CA GLU A 979 22.58 52.91 13.95
C GLU A 979 22.53 51.73 14.93
N PHE A 980 23.29 50.66 14.66
CA PHE A 980 23.33 49.50 15.51
C PHE A 980 24.17 49.69 16.80
N PHE A 981 25.37 50.28 16.67
CA PHE A 981 26.37 50.33 17.74
C PHE A 981 26.48 51.66 18.49
N LYS A 982 25.88 52.77 18.01
CA LYS A 982 25.92 54.07 18.70
C LYS A 982 25.28 53.99 20.10
N ALA A 983 25.55 54.98 20.94
CA ALA A 983 24.77 55.19 22.16
C ALA A 983 23.28 55.43 21.82
N ASP A 984 22.36 54.86 22.59
CA ASP A 984 20.92 54.84 22.27
C ASP A 984 20.58 54.20 20.90
N GLY A 985 21.52 53.42 20.34
CA GLY A 985 21.30 52.64 19.12
C GLY A 985 20.45 51.39 19.36
N VAL A 986 20.23 50.62 18.29
CA VAL A 986 19.33 49.45 18.31
C VAL A 986 19.67 48.45 19.43
N ALA A 987 20.97 48.20 19.66
CA ALA A 987 21.41 47.23 20.67
C ALA A 987 21.27 47.75 22.11
N ASP A 988 21.57 49.03 22.35
CA ASP A 988 21.53 49.64 23.69
C ASP A 988 20.09 49.80 24.17
N ALA A 989 19.22 50.32 23.30
CA ALA A 989 17.79 50.49 23.57
C ALA A 989 17.10 49.16 23.91
N PHE A 990 17.53 48.05 23.29
CA PHE A 990 17.00 46.72 23.59
C PHE A 990 17.37 46.26 25.01
N VAL A 991 18.62 46.46 25.43
CA VAL A 991 19.09 46.08 26.77
C VAL A 991 18.37 46.87 27.85
N ASP A 992 18.29 48.20 27.69
CA ASP A 992 17.66 49.08 28.67
C ASP A 992 16.17 48.79 28.85
N ARG A 993 15.45 48.56 27.74
CA ARG A 993 14.01 48.34 27.76
C ARG A 993 13.63 46.95 28.28
N TYR A 994 14.39 45.93 27.92
CA TYR A 994 13.95 44.54 28.09
C TYR A 994 14.79 43.69 29.03
N LEU A 995 16.09 43.96 29.18
CA LEU A 995 16.99 43.09 29.95
C LEU A 995 17.33 43.65 31.33
N LYS A 996 17.28 44.97 31.52
CA LYS A 996 17.72 45.66 32.75
C LYS A 996 17.17 45.10 34.07
N ALA A 997 15.92 44.64 34.10
CA ALA A 997 15.32 44.07 35.32
C ALA A 997 15.82 42.64 35.64
N PHE A 998 16.35 41.96 34.62
CA PHE A 998 16.75 40.54 34.65
C PHE A 998 18.25 40.34 34.60
N VAL A 999 19.03 41.40 34.37
CA VAL A 999 20.48 41.37 34.42
C VAL A 999 21.00 42.28 35.54
N SER A 1000 22.10 41.88 36.17
CA SER A 1000 22.93 42.75 37.00
C SER A 1000 24.11 43.24 36.18
N ASP A 1001 24.41 44.54 36.25
CA ASP A 1001 25.62 45.14 35.69
C ASP A 1001 26.72 45.05 36.76
N SER A 1002 27.78 44.29 36.46
CA SER A 1002 28.97 44.16 37.29
C SER A 1002 30.20 44.43 36.43
N ASP A 1003 30.91 45.52 36.69
CA ASP A 1003 32.14 45.94 35.98
C ASP A 1003 31.99 46.09 34.45
N GLY A 1004 30.80 46.43 33.96
CA GLY A 1004 30.54 46.57 32.53
C GLY A 1004 30.32 45.25 31.80
N GLU A 1005 30.00 44.17 32.53
CA GLU A 1005 29.51 42.91 31.98
C GLU A 1005 28.12 42.56 32.56
N TYR A 1006 27.19 42.14 31.70
CA TYR A 1006 25.84 41.73 32.14
C TYR A 1006 25.79 40.27 32.61
N GLN A 1007 25.23 40.03 33.80
CA GLN A 1007 24.98 38.68 34.37
C GLN A 1007 23.49 38.46 34.71
N LEU A 1008 22.99 37.22 34.65
CA LEU A 1008 21.57 36.89 34.88
C LEU A 1008 21.19 36.94 36.37
N ARG A 1009 20.09 37.63 36.70
CA ARG A 1009 19.49 37.70 38.04
C ARG A 1009 18.53 36.52 38.30
N ARG A 1010 18.56 35.95 39.52
CA ARG A 1010 17.67 34.86 39.97
C ARG A 1010 16.90 35.24 41.25
N LEU A 1011 15.64 34.80 41.33
CA LEU A 1011 14.74 34.94 42.46
C LEU A 1011 14.06 33.58 42.73
N ASP A 1012 14.02 33.13 43.99
CA ASP A 1012 13.56 31.79 44.40
C ASP A 1012 14.23 30.63 43.65
N GLY A 1013 15.53 30.79 43.35
CA GLY A 1013 16.30 29.81 42.59
C GLY A 1013 16.06 29.82 41.08
N GLN A 1014 15.11 30.60 40.58
CA GLN A 1014 14.72 30.67 39.16
C GLN A 1014 15.07 32.04 38.53
N GLY A 1015 15.34 32.07 37.22
CA GLY A 1015 15.59 33.30 36.46
C GLY A 1015 15.19 33.13 35.00
N LEU A 1016 15.22 34.22 34.20
CA LEU A 1016 14.88 34.10 32.78
C LEU A 1016 15.84 33.12 32.07
N PRO A 1017 15.35 32.20 31.22
CA PRO A 1017 16.17 31.22 30.53
C PRO A 1017 16.93 31.83 29.34
N LEU A 1018 17.86 32.76 29.61
CA LEU A 1018 18.73 33.39 28.61
C LEU A 1018 19.98 32.55 28.34
N SER A 1019 20.40 32.45 27.08
CA SER A 1019 21.63 31.77 26.71
C SER A 1019 22.87 32.56 27.15
N SER A 1020 23.87 31.83 27.64
CA SER A 1020 25.18 32.42 27.96
C SER A 1020 25.89 32.97 26.72
N VAL A 1021 25.59 32.44 25.54
CA VAL A 1021 26.11 32.92 24.25
C VAL A 1021 25.56 34.30 23.94
N PHE A 1022 24.25 34.51 24.10
CA PHE A 1022 23.63 35.81 23.90
C PHE A 1022 24.24 36.89 24.81
N LEU A 1023 24.35 36.61 26.12
CA LEU A 1023 24.93 37.56 27.08
C LEU A 1023 26.36 37.97 26.71
N LYS A 1024 27.20 37.02 26.28
CA LYS A 1024 28.55 37.32 25.78
C LYS A 1024 28.55 38.25 24.57
N GLN A 1025 27.61 38.07 23.65
CA GLN A 1025 27.52 38.88 22.44
C GLN A 1025 26.99 40.29 22.74
N ILE A 1026 26.08 40.44 23.71
CA ILE A 1026 25.68 41.77 24.21
C ILE A 1026 26.87 42.52 24.82
N ASN A 1027 27.72 41.83 25.60
CA ASN A 1027 28.96 42.44 26.10
C ASN A 1027 29.92 42.83 24.95
N GLN A 1028 30.02 42.02 23.89
CA GLN A 1028 30.84 42.35 22.70
C GLN A 1028 30.35 43.61 21.98
N THR A 1029 29.04 43.87 21.92
CA THR A 1029 28.49 45.12 21.39
C THR A 1029 29.06 46.34 22.11
N GLN A 1030 29.18 46.26 23.43
CA GLN A 1030 29.78 47.36 24.21
C GLN A 1030 31.26 47.55 23.87
N SER A 1031 32.01 46.47 23.62
CA SER A 1031 33.42 46.53 23.18
C SER A 1031 33.58 47.22 21.83
N ILE A 1032 32.75 46.86 20.84
CA ILE A 1032 32.76 47.48 19.50
C ILE A 1032 32.43 48.98 19.60
N ARG A 1033 31.40 49.32 20.39
CA ARG A 1033 31.02 50.72 20.63
C ARG A 1033 32.18 51.53 21.21
N ARG A 1034 32.85 51.01 22.24
CA ARG A 1034 34.03 51.64 22.87
C ARG A 1034 35.21 51.81 21.91
N SER A 1035 35.30 51.01 20.84
CA SER A 1035 36.41 51.04 19.88
C SER A 1035 36.19 52.04 18.73
N PHE A 1036 34.98 52.08 18.15
CA PHE A 1036 34.67 52.87 16.95
C PHE A 1036 33.99 54.22 17.21
N PHE A 1037 33.36 54.42 18.35
CA PHE A 1037 32.58 55.62 18.72
C PHE A 1037 33.23 56.41 19.87
N ALA A 1038 34.52 56.17 20.12
CA ALA A 1038 35.24 56.81 21.23
C ALA A 1038 35.43 58.32 21.02
N GLU A 1039 35.72 58.76 19.79
CA GLU A 1039 35.89 60.18 19.46
C GLU A 1039 34.54 60.90 19.40
N ASN A 1040 33.52 60.21 18.91
CA ASN A 1040 32.16 60.73 18.78
C ASN A 1040 31.15 59.60 19.06
N PRO A 1041 30.33 59.71 20.12
CA PRO A 1041 29.30 58.71 20.43
C PRO A 1041 28.24 58.52 19.32
N ALA A 1042 28.08 59.52 18.45
CA ALA A 1042 27.08 59.54 17.40
C ALA A 1042 27.59 59.08 16.04
N GLU A 1043 28.88 59.22 15.72
CA GLU A 1043 29.45 58.90 14.40
C GLU A 1043 30.72 58.03 14.54
N PRO A 1044 30.87 56.95 13.76
CA PRO A 1044 32.08 56.13 13.83
C PRO A 1044 33.25 56.90 13.21
N LEU A 1045 34.28 57.17 14.01
CA LEU A 1045 35.47 57.89 13.59
C LEU A 1045 36.72 57.28 14.23
N VAL A 1046 37.65 56.86 13.38
CA VAL A 1046 38.93 56.28 13.80
C VAL A 1046 40.07 57.09 13.17
N LEU A 1047 40.92 57.67 14.02
CA LEU A 1047 42.13 58.39 13.61
C LEU A 1047 43.34 57.48 13.81
N PHE A 1048 44.20 57.37 12.79
CA PHE A 1048 45.38 56.52 12.84
C PHE A 1048 46.56 57.14 12.10
N LYS A 1049 47.78 56.67 12.39
CA LYS A 1049 48.99 57.08 11.66
C LYS A 1049 49.65 55.86 11.02
N LEU A 1050 50.15 56.03 9.81
CA LEU A 1050 50.90 55.00 9.09
C LEU A 1050 52.31 55.52 8.82
N GLU A 1051 53.32 54.74 9.21
CA GLU A 1051 54.72 55.05 8.97
C GLU A 1051 55.41 53.92 8.19
N PRO A 1052 56.24 54.23 7.17
CA PRO A 1052 57.08 53.21 6.53
C PRO A 1052 58.09 52.64 7.54
N PHE A 1053 58.19 51.32 7.63
CA PHE A 1053 59.12 50.64 8.55
C PHE A 1053 60.33 50.05 7.81
N ALA A 1054 60.10 49.36 6.69
CA ALA A 1054 61.17 48.81 5.87
C ALA A 1054 60.69 48.59 4.43
N LEU A 1055 61.60 48.79 3.46
CA LEU A 1055 61.37 48.53 2.04
C LEU A 1055 62.53 47.68 1.49
N ASP A 1056 62.23 46.67 0.67
CA ASP A 1056 63.28 45.85 0.03
C ASP A 1056 64.21 46.70 -0.84
N TYR A 1057 65.52 46.37 -0.85
CA TYR A 1057 66.54 47.13 -1.57
C TYR A 1057 66.39 47.09 -3.10
N SER A 1058 65.71 46.08 -3.65
CA SER A 1058 65.41 45.95 -5.07
C SER A 1058 64.33 46.93 -5.55
N LEU A 1059 63.60 47.53 -4.61
CA LEU A 1059 62.52 48.48 -4.86
C LEU A 1059 63.06 49.92 -4.82
N ASN A 1060 62.67 50.72 -5.78
CA ASN A 1060 62.90 52.17 -5.79
C ASN A 1060 61.84 52.93 -5.00
N ARG A 1061 60.61 52.38 -4.94
CA ARG A 1061 59.45 53.08 -4.41
C ARG A 1061 58.39 52.13 -3.88
N ALA A 1062 57.79 52.50 -2.75
CA ALA A 1062 56.51 51.99 -2.28
C ALA A 1062 55.52 53.14 -2.13
N ASP A 1063 54.30 52.94 -2.63
CA ASP A 1063 53.28 53.96 -2.71
C ASP A 1063 51.98 53.45 -2.12
N PHE A 1064 51.65 53.89 -0.92
CA PHE A 1064 50.41 53.56 -0.22
C PHE A 1064 49.41 54.69 -0.42
N GLN A 1065 48.24 54.37 -0.96
CA GLN A 1065 47.15 55.31 -1.17
C GLN A 1065 45.91 54.85 -0.42
N PHE A 1066 45.30 55.76 0.33
CA PHE A 1066 44.00 55.56 0.96
C PHE A 1066 43.14 56.80 0.78
N GLY A 1067 42.06 56.65 0.02
CA GLY A 1067 41.21 57.77 -0.38
C GLY A 1067 42.00 58.81 -1.20
N GLY A 1068 41.92 60.09 -0.80
CA GLY A 1068 42.65 61.17 -1.44
C GLY A 1068 44.10 61.36 -0.93
N GLN A 1069 44.53 60.60 0.07
CA GLN A 1069 45.84 60.74 0.70
C GLN A 1069 46.82 59.67 0.20
N GLN A 1070 48.06 60.06 -0.01
CA GLN A 1070 49.12 59.21 -0.56
C GLN A 1070 50.37 59.30 0.34
N LEU A 1071 50.96 58.15 0.64
CA LEU A 1071 52.22 57.96 1.35
C LEU A 1071 53.20 57.26 0.41
N GLU A 1072 54.05 58.06 -0.21
CA GLU A 1072 55.12 57.59 -1.10
C GLU A 1072 56.45 57.50 -0.33
N TYR A 1073 57.13 56.35 -0.42
CA TYR A 1073 58.43 56.09 0.20
C TYR A 1073 59.46 55.62 -0.82
N ARG A 1074 60.62 56.29 -0.87
CA ARG A 1074 61.74 56.01 -1.80
C ARG A 1074 63.09 55.93 -1.08
N HIS A 1075 63.19 55.09 -0.03
CA HIS A 1075 64.39 54.99 0.83
C HIS A 1075 64.85 56.32 1.44
N GLY A 1076 63.91 57.26 1.65
CA GLY A 1076 64.16 58.56 2.26
C GLY A 1076 63.98 58.56 3.78
N PRO A 1077 63.93 59.74 4.43
CA PRO A 1077 63.58 59.83 5.85
C PRO A 1077 62.18 59.28 6.11
N ILE A 1078 62.02 58.52 7.20
CA ILE A 1078 60.74 57.94 7.61
C ILE A 1078 59.88 59.05 8.24
N ILE A 1079 58.71 59.31 7.65
CA ILE A 1079 57.73 60.28 8.14
C ILE A 1079 56.40 59.54 8.32
N ALA A 1080 55.84 59.63 9.53
CA ALA A 1080 54.52 59.09 9.82
C ALA A 1080 53.43 60.02 9.27
N THR A 1081 52.51 59.45 8.48
CA THR A 1081 51.39 60.19 7.89
C THR A 1081 50.10 59.84 8.60
N ALA A 1082 49.32 60.87 8.97
CA ALA A 1082 48.02 60.69 9.62
C ALA A 1082 46.92 60.43 8.60
N PHE A 1083 46.10 59.42 8.88
CA PHE A 1083 44.94 59.01 8.11
C PHE A 1083 43.71 58.95 9.03
N ARG A 1084 42.52 58.92 8.42
CA ARG A 1084 41.26 58.76 9.15
C ARG A 1084 40.36 57.76 8.46
N TRP A 1085 39.57 57.03 9.24
CA TRP A 1085 38.53 56.14 8.75
C TRP A 1085 37.18 56.54 9.35
N PRO A 1086 36.12 56.72 8.53
CA PRO A 1086 36.12 56.71 7.06
C PRO A 1086 36.84 57.92 6.42
N ALA A 1087 37.28 57.80 5.15
CA ALA A 1087 37.96 58.87 4.41
C ALA A 1087 37.02 60.05 4.04
N GLU A 1088 37.53 61.27 3.78
CA GLU A 1088 36.67 62.45 3.45
C GLU A 1088 36.11 62.46 2.03
N ALA A 1089 36.91 62.02 1.04
CA ALA A 1089 36.53 61.99 -0.37
C ALA A 1089 35.85 60.65 -0.70
N ASP A 1090 35.17 60.58 -1.87
CA ASP A 1090 34.57 59.37 -2.48
C ASP A 1090 35.65 58.36 -2.93
N GLY A 1091 36.61 58.14 -2.04
CA GLY A 1091 37.82 57.39 -2.19
C GLY A 1091 37.57 55.95 -1.80
N ASP A 1092 36.90 55.22 -2.68
CA ASP A 1092 36.65 53.78 -2.57
C ASP A 1092 37.91 52.92 -2.71
N ARG A 1093 39.07 53.58 -2.89
CA ARG A 1093 40.31 52.94 -3.27
C ARG A 1093 41.34 53.01 -2.15
N SER A 1094 41.77 51.82 -1.74
CA SER A 1094 42.98 51.61 -0.96
C SER A 1094 43.94 50.79 -1.82
N SER A 1095 45.16 51.28 -2.06
CA SER A 1095 46.15 50.54 -2.84
C SER A 1095 47.56 50.66 -2.26
N LEU A 1096 48.35 49.62 -2.45
CA LEU A 1096 49.78 49.62 -2.21
C LEU A 1096 50.49 49.17 -3.49
N VAL A 1097 51.33 50.04 -4.06
CA VAL A 1097 52.09 49.77 -5.28
C VAL A 1097 53.59 49.83 -4.99
N LEU A 1098 54.32 48.80 -5.39
CA LEU A 1098 55.78 48.70 -5.29
C LEU A 1098 56.39 48.80 -6.69
N GLU A 1099 57.49 49.53 -6.84
CA GLU A 1099 58.19 49.73 -8.11
C GLU A 1099 59.68 49.36 -7.98
N GLU A 1100 60.16 48.48 -8.86
CA GLU A 1100 61.55 48.02 -8.94
C GLU A 1100 62.47 48.99 -9.71
N GLN A 1101 63.79 48.81 -9.56
CA GLN A 1101 64.80 49.58 -10.31
C GLN A 1101 64.64 49.54 -11.84
N GLY A 1102 64.15 48.42 -12.40
CA GLY A 1102 63.90 48.27 -13.84
C GLY A 1102 62.58 48.89 -14.34
N GLY A 1103 61.81 49.58 -13.48
CA GLY A 1103 60.54 50.21 -13.82
C GLY A 1103 59.31 49.28 -13.77
N ARG A 1104 59.49 48.02 -13.35
CA ARG A 1104 58.37 47.08 -13.12
C ARG A 1104 57.57 47.51 -11.90
N ARG A 1105 56.24 47.60 -12.03
CA ARG A 1105 55.30 47.92 -10.94
C ARG A 1105 54.46 46.71 -10.58
N VAL A 1106 54.37 46.40 -9.28
CA VAL A 1106 53.51 45.35 -8.72
C VAL A 1106 52.75 45.95 -7.56
N GLY A 1107 51.42 45.83 -7.56
CA GLY A 1107 50.58 46.42 -6.52
C GLY A 1107 49.35 45.60 -6.19
N ILE A 1108 48.80 45.84 -5.01
CA ILE A 1108 47.46 45.40 -4.60
C ILE A 1108 46.56 46.61 -4.48
N GLU A 1109 45.32 46.46 -4.91
CA GLU A 1109 44.34 47.53 -4.94
C GLU A 1109 42.97 46.96 -4.56
N LYS A 1110 42.24 47.70 -3.72
CA LYS A 1110 40.88 47.39 -3.30
C LYS A 1110 40.01 48.60 -3.57
N ASN A 1111 39.08 48.43 -4.52
CA ASN A 1111 38.15 49.46 -4.98
C ASN A 1111 36.73 49.18 -4.47
N SER A 1112 36.58 49.02 -3.17
CA SER A 1112 35.31 48.61 -2.59
C SER A 1112 35.05 49.38 -1.30
N GLY A 1113 34.38 50.51 -1.45
CA GLY A 1113 33.61 51.16 -0.39
C GLY A 1113 34.42 51.74 0.77
N PRO A 1114 33.71 52.23 1.80
CA PRO A 1114 34.32 52.82 2.99
C PRO A 1114 35.17 51.82 3.78
N TRP A 1115 35.05 50.51 3.53
CA TRP A 1115 35.85 49.46 4.18
C TRP A 1115 37.07 49.00 3.35
N SER A 1116 37.40 49.70 2.26
CA SER A 1116 38.54 49.39 1.39
C SER A 1116 39.86 49.26 2.15
N LEU A 1117 40.08 50.09 3.18
CA LEU A 1117 41.26 50.02 4.05
C LEU A 1117 41.33 48.67 4.77
N PHE A 1118 40.25 48.26 5.44
CA PHE A 1118 40.20 46.99 6.15
C PHE A 1118 40.42 45.82 5.19
N ARG A 1119 39.87 45.87 3.97
CA ARG A 1119 40.08 44.82 2.95
C ARG A 1119 41.51 44.77 2.45
N LEU A 1120 42.18 45.92 2.38
CA LEU A 1120 43.60 46.00 2.05
C LEU A 1120 44.43 45.39 3.18
N LEU A 1121 44.10 45.69 4.44
CA LEU A 1121 44.73 45.09 5.62
C LEU A 1121 44.55 43.57 5.67
N ASP A 1122 43.37 43.04 5.30
CA ASP A 1122 43.12 41.59 5.18
C ASP A 1122 44.04 40.88 4.17
N GLN A 1123 44.68 41.62 3.24
CA GLN A 1123 45.68 41.07 2.30
C GLN A 1123 47.12 41.16 2.82
N MET A 1124 47.34 41.87 3.93
CA MET A 1124 48.64 42.03 4.57
C MET A 1124 48.73 41.11 5.78
N GLN A 1125 49.94 40.72 6.16
CA GLN A 1125 50.14 40.08 7.45
C GLN A 1125 50.19 41.18 8.52
N VAL A 1126 49.25 41.14 9.44
CA VAL A 1126 49.13 42.10 10.55
C VAL A 1126 49.61 41.43 11.83
N GLU A 1127 50.65 41.97 12.44
CA GLU A 1127 51.19 41.51 13.73
C GLU A 1127 51.19 42.65 14.75
N HIS A 1128 51.14 42.33 16.03
CA HIS A 1128 51.32 43.33 17.08
C HIS A 1128 52.82 43.62 17.25
N HIS A 1129 53.23 44.90 17.20
CA HIS A 1129 54.64 45.26 17.34
C HIS A 1129 55.00 45.59 18.80
N SER A 1130 54.43 46.68 19.33
CA SER A 1130 54.66 47.19 20.67
C SER A 1130 53.31 47.43 21.35
N GLY A 1131 52.82 46.43 22.10
CA GLY A 1131 51.47 46.46 22.71
C GLY A 1131 50.33 46.20 21.71
N ARG A 1132 49.08 46.40 22.15
CA ARG A 1132 47.87 46.25 21.31
C ARG A 1132 47.55 47.47 20.43
N ASP A 1133 48.27 48.57 20.63
CA ASP A 1133 47.98 49.88 20.03
C ASP A 1133 48.76 50.14 18.73
N VAL A 1134 49.84 49.37 18.48
CA VAL A 1134 50.68 49.50 17.28
C VAL A 1134 50.73 48.17 16.51
N LEU A 1135 50.27 48.19 15.27
CA LEU A 1135 50.22 47.04 14.36
C LEU A 1135 51.32 47.14 13.30
N LEU A 1136 52.11 46.09 13.12
CA LEU A 1136 53.05 45.92 12.02
C LEU A 1136 52.34 45.27 10.83
N LEU A 1137 52.23 46.03 9.75
CA LEU A 1137 51.68 45.60 8.47
C LEU A 1137 52.83 45.12 7.58
N LYS A 1138 52.81 43.86 7.16
CA LYS A 1138 53.77 43.30 6.20
C LYS A 1138 53.06 42.99 4.90
N ALA A 1139 53.39 43.74 3.85
CA ALA A 1139 52.97 43.47 2.50
C ALA A 1139 54.04 42.64 1.78
N ASN A 1140 53.64 41.54 1.15
CA ASN A 1140 54.50 40.73 0.29
C ASN A 1140 53.81 40.56 -1.07
N LEU A 1141 54.32 41.26 -2.08
CA LEU A 1141 53.76 41.30 -3.43
C LEU A 1141 54.72 40.61 -4.40
N GLN A 1142 54.38 39.39 -4.82
CA GLN A 1142 55.20 38.58 -5.74
C GLN A 1142 56.67 38.39 -5.29
N GLY A 1143 56.91 38.33 -3.97
CA GLY A 1143 58.25 38.18 -3.38
C GLY A 1143 58.89 39.50 -2.94
N LEU A 1144 58.28 40.65 -3.25
CA LEU A 1144 58.74 41.99 -2.88
C LEU A 1144 58.07 42.43 -1.58
N GLN A 1145 58.87 42.81 -0.58
CA GLN A 1145 58.37 43.15 0.75
C GLN A 1145 58.39 44.67 1.02
N ALA A 1146 57.29 45.15 1.61
CA ALA A 1146 57.19 46.46 2.23
C ALA A 1146 56.51 46.31 3.59
N LYS A 1147 57.03 47.02 4.60
CA LYS A 1147 56.54 46.96 5.98
C LYS A 1147 56.14 48.36 6.44
N TYR A 1148 55.02 48.46 7.15
CA TYR A 1148 54.51 49.70 7.73
C TYR A 1148 54.11 49.48 9.19
N LEU A 1149 54.24 50.49 10.04
CA LEU A 1149 53.65 50.49 11.37
C LEU A 1149 52.39 51.36 11.37
N LEU A 1150 51.28 50.80 11.85
CA LEU A 1150 50.00 51.45 12.04
C LEU A 1150 49.80 51.73 13.52
N HIS A 1151 49.70 53.02 13.85
CA HIS A 1151 49.49 53.51 15.22
C HIS A 1151 48.02 53.87 15.41
N SER A 1152 47.37 53.26 16.40
CA SER A 1152 46.00 53.52 16.82
C SER A 1152 45.97 53.85 18.31
N GLN A 1153 45.46 55.02 18.70
CA GLN A 1153 45.54 55.51 20.09
C GLN A 1153 44.47 54.91 21.02
N ARG A 1154 43.86 53.76 20.69
CA ARG A 1154 42.64 53.25 21.35
C ARG A 1154 42.73 51.77 21.74
N SER A 1155 42.23 51.45 22.94
CA SER A 1155 42.01 50.09 23.44
C SER A 1155 40.52 49.93 23.84
N PRO A 1156 39.76 49.02 23.20
CA PRO A 1156 40.21 48.06 22.20
C PRO A 1156 40.54 48.72 20.85
N ASN A 1157 41.52 48.14 20.14
CA ASN A 1157 42.00 48.69 18.87
C ASN A 1157 41.02 48.39 17.73
N PRO A 1158 40.46 49.40 17.03
CA PRO A 1158 39.47 49.20 15.96
C PRO A 1158 40.02 48.44 14.74
N PHE A 1159 41.33 48.35 14.58
CA PHE A 1159 41.97 47.58 13.50
C PHE A 1159 42.20 46.11 13.86
N ASP A 1160 41.87 45.69 15.09
CA ASP A 1160 41.76 44.28 15.46
C ASP A 1160 40.44 43.71 14.91
N VAL A 1161 40.48 43.31 13.64
CA VAL A 1161 39.30 42.86 12.89
C VAL A 1161 38.63 41.65 13.56
N ALA A 1162 39.34 40.86 14.37
CA ALA A 1162 38.78 39.72 15.10
C ALA A 1162 37.56 40.12 15.95
N GLN A 1163 37.57 41.31 16.56
CA GLN A 1163 36.46 41.79 17.39
C GLN A 1163 35.15 41.98 16.62
N LEU A 1164 35.25 42.31 15.33
CA LEU A 1164 34.11 42.41 14.42
C LEU A 1164 33.72 41.03 13.86
N ARG A 1165 34.70 40.14 13.60
CA ARG A 1165 34.43 38.78 13.07
C ARG A 1165 33.79 37.85 14.09
N ASP A 1166 34.11 38.03 15.37
CA ASP A 1166 33.61 37.21 16.48
C ASP A 1166 32.21 37.66 16.95
N PHE A 1167 31.75 38.83 16.49
CA PHE A 1167 30.42 39.34 16.79
C PHE A 1167 29.32 38.60 16.00
N LYS A 1168 28.64 37.69 16.69
CA LYS A 1168 27.61 36.80 16.13
C LYS A 1168 26.43 36.65 17.08
N LEU A 1169 25.39 37.45 16.84
CA LEU A 1169 24.16 37.33 17.59
C LEU A 1169 23.44 36.00 17.29
N PRO A 1170 23.03 35.23 18.32
CA PRO A 1170 22.31 33.97 18.11
C PRO A 1170 20.89 34.23 17.57
N ALA A 1171 20.31 33.29 16.84
CA ALA A 1171 18.97 33.47 16.28
C ALA A 1171 17.83 33.43 17.33
N THR A 1172 18.13 32.92 18.53
CA THR A 1172 17.25 32.85 19.70
C THR A 1172 18.05 33.24 20.94
N LEU A 1173 17.35 33.78 21.94
CA LEU A 1173 17.95 34.24 23.19
C LEU A 1173 18.58 33.13 24.02
#